data_AF-A0AA39TTS3-F1
#
_entry.id   AF-A0AA39TTS3-F1
#
_cell.length_a   1.000
_cell.length_b   1.000
_cell.length_c   1.000
_cell.angle_alpha   90.00
_cell.angle_beta   90.00
_cell.angle_gamma   90.00
#
_symmetry.space_group_name_H-M   'P 1'
#
loop_
_entity.id
_entity.type
_entity.pdbx_description
1 polymer ?
#
loop_
_entity_poly.entity_id
_entity_poly.type
_entity_poly.pdbx_seq_one_letter_code
_entity_poly.pdbx_strand_id
1 'polypeptide(L)'
;MDRFEALADYEVVPAVKATPGTFVEIRRNLAVTTGIILTSSIIARRELTISLTARGEVLHHQPDDITFAVPGVVSEDLIQRSGHSDFSANHKEHNARVQILKQLKDIGSLVNDLRIPVLSTLSTLYPTLRNSNPEKWGLTNTSELTRMFKRNPTFVDIFAVHTWVWNNLDKFSPAATYSVTQNIRIRPENHYNRIKNITTWMHQKASPIDSFALKARPIIQKSRRHQIESIGEPPSWIPGDHKWTPTDTLIISYLLDALRAEGEGNKEPYLLGQSAILKKVDPDVVLVDQDTIYQTLLGIGVAAPWHDMTAITPTDEGDPVQEAAIVARSMSADPSLDVLGPEDLYRADPLQAIRHDFGDLNVYVIDDPTAKELDDGISIERLPTEPDTYWLHVHIADPASLIPPTHVFAKQALQRGQTYYYGTRTFPMLPAAFTGSKEFGLSLGDLLESGKSQRVLTFSCKVNLKGDLLDYKVRGGLVKNINLLTYHSVNKALGYPIEARVYPFGDTPPSSTRHPLTDEHIDDLRIMDQIAGAFVARRFRDNVYLTSSSKAEIQFDDVSSIPSLTMDPGHFRGFAGMAYSVENARLADTGARSLVAESMKLACRTASRFFLEHDIPALRRTLQAPTHKSDTDLQKILDMRSPNGYVERTSALPYVVAESKSSYSLEPRGHHQTGSADGEGYVRVTSPLRRAADLQAHWQLVNALRGTRKPLFSPEELMQYTEVFWTADRYNKRMEGRNRALGQVYYLQQWLANPALRADRPDPLQNLEGVVMDVPFSHVSTKRYLTVVQIESLGLRAFLGDMESVDDAPLGATVPIKLSHVTTGCRPMIHMSLR
;
A
#
# COMPACT_ATOMS: atom_id res chain seq x y z
N MET A 1 -1.88 6.78 47.33
CA MET A 1 -1.70 6.21 45.99
C MET A 1 -0.63 7.03 45.32
N ASP A 2 0.47 6.38 44.98
CA ASP A 2 1.53 7.01 44.19
C ASP A 2 0.91 7.53 42.88
N ARG A 3 1.30 8.71 42.39
CA ARG A 3 0.72 9.28 41.15
C ARG A 3 0.85 8.33 39.96
N PHE A 4 1.80 7.41 40.02
CA PHE A 4 2.05 6.35 39.04
C PHE A 4 1.14 5.12 39.18
N GLU A 5 0.66 4.79 40.38
CA GLU A 5 -0.22 3.60 40.59
C GLU A 5 -1.57 3.78 39.88
N ALA A 6 -2.12 5.00 39.89
CA ALA A 6 -3.40 5.31 39.24
C ALA A 6 -3.34 5.25 37.69
N LEU A 7 -2.14 5.14 37.11
CA LEU A 7 -1.92 5.11 35.67
C LEU A 7 -1.40 3.75 35.16
N ALA A 8 -1.26 2.76 36.05
CA ALA A 8 -0.68 1.46 35.72
C ALA A 8 -1.59 0.59 34.83
N ASP A 9 -2.91 0.80 34.89
CA ASP A 9 -3.91 -0.03 34.21
C ASP A 9 -4.23 0.42 32.77
N TYR A 10 -3.65 1.53 32.30
CA TYR A 10 -3.90 2.02 30.94
C TYR A 10 -2.94 1.42 29.93
N GLU A 11 -3.51 0.88 28.85
CA GLU A 11 -2.76 0.28 27.75
C GLU A 11 -2.60 1.24 26.57
N VAL A 12 -1.44 1.19 25.92
CA VAL A 12 -1.20 1.87 24.64
C VAL A 12 -1.92 1.09 23.55
N VAL A 13 -2.74 1.78 22.75
CA VAL A 13 -3.50 1.18 21.66
C VAL A 13 -3.13 1.79 20.31
N PRO A 14 -3.38 1.08 19.19
CA PRO A 14 -3.33 1.66 17.86
C PRO A 14 -4.17 2.94 17.75
N ALA A 15 -3.67 3.96 17.04
CA ALA A 15 -4.32 5.26 16.86
C ALA A 15 -5.78 5.18 16.36
N VAL A 16 -6.06 4.20 15.50
CA VAL A 16 -7.39 3.90 14.95
C VAL A 16 -8.43 3.46 16.00
N LYS A 17 -7.99 2.98 17.17
CA LYS A 17 -8.87 2.63 18.31
C LYS A 17 -9.10 3.79 19.25
N ALA A 18 -8.56 4.97 18.94
CA ALA A 18 -8.73 6.16 19.76
C ALA A 18 -10.20 6.63 19.70
N THR A 19 -10.78 6.82 20.88
CA THR A 19 -12.18 7.20 21.10
C THR A 19 -12.23 8.50 21.92
N PRO A 20 -13.40 9.14 22.05
CA PRO A 20 -13.54 10.27 22.97
C PRO A 20 -13.00 9.93 24.37
N GLY A 21 -12.15 10.80 24.92
CA GLY A 21 -11.45 10.58 26.20
C GLY A 21 -10.07 9.95 26.08
N THR A 22 -9.65 9.53 24.88
CA THR A 22 -8.30 9.02 24.63
C THR A 22 -7.25 10.15 24.70
N PHE A 23 -6.17 9.90 25.44
CA PHE A 23 -4.95 10.70 25.38
C PHE A 23 -4.18 10.39 24.10
N VAL A 24 -3.77 11.43 23.38
CA VAL A 24 -3.06 11.30 22.10
C VAL A 24 -1.84 12.20 22.01
N GLU A 25 -0.82 11.72 21.30
CA GLU A 25 0.18 12.59 20.67
C GLU A 25 -0.20 12.80 19.21
N ILE A 26 -0.27 14.08 18.80
CA ILE A 26 -0.64 14.51 17.45
C ILE A 26 0.58 15.15 16.81
N ARG A 27 0.97 14.64 15.63
CA ARG A 27 2.08 15.16 14.83
C ARG A 27 1.55 15.60 13.46
N ARG A 28 1.60 16.89 13.18
CA ARG A 28 1.13 17.46 11.91
C ARG A 28 2.00 18.65 11.50
N ASN A 29 2.49 18.67 10.27
CA ASN A 29 3.29 19.77 9.71
C ASN A 29 4.47 20.19 10.62
N LEU A 30 5.24 19.24 11.14
CA LEU A 30 6.35 19.44 12.10
C LEU A 30 5.93 19.92 13.50
N ALA A 31 4.65 20.26 13.72
CA ALA A 31 4.12 20.54 15.03
C ALA A 31 3.81 19.24 15.76
N VAL A 32 4.21 19.19 17.04
CA VAL A 32 3.92 18.09 17.95
C VAL A 32 3.15 18.66 19.13
N THR A 33 2.02 18.05 19.45
CA THR A 33 1.23 18.42 20.62
C THR A 33 0.59 17.19 21.23
N THR A 34 0.29 17.24 22.52
CA THR A 34 -0.55 16.23 23.17
C THR A 34 -1.95 16.78 23.35
N GLY A 35 -2.93 15.89 23.43
CA GLY A 35 -4.31 16.28 23.63
C GLY A 35 -5.20 15.13 24.06
N ILE A 36 -6.48 15.45 24.28
CA ILE A 36 -7.55 14.49 24.52
C ILE A 36 -8.56 14.59 23.39
N ILE A 37 -8.93 13.45 22.81
CA ILE A 37 -10.00 13.40 21.80
C ILE A 37 -11.32 13.79 22.45
N LEU A 38 -12.00 14.79 21.89
CA LEU A 38 -13.34 15.20 22.30
C LEU A 38 -14.41 14.46 21.48
N THR A 39 -14.21 14.38 20.16
CA THR A 39 -15.15 13.73 19.24
C THR A 39 -14.52 13.52 17.86
N SER A 40 -15.25 12.89 16.94
CA SER A 40 -14.95 12.83 15.51
C SER A 40 -16.16 13.33 14.72
N SER A 41 -15.92 14.04 13.61
CA SER A 41 -16.99 14.57 12.75
C SER A 41 -16.61 14.52 11.28
N ILE A 42 -17.60 14.46 10.40
CA ILE A 42 -17.39 14.55 8.95
C ILE A 42 -17.49 16.02 8.53
N ILE A 43 -16.35 16.62 8.19
CA ILE A 43 -16.25 18.01 7.73
C ILE A 43 -15.71 17.99 6.30
N ALA A 44 -16.43 18.61 5.37
CA ALA A 44 -16.09 18.60 3.94
C ALA A 44 -15.79 17.18 3.40
N ARG A 45 -16.66 16.21 3.75
CA ARG A 45 -16.56 14.78 3.36
C ARG A 45 -15.32 14.04 3.90
N ARG A 46 -14.56 14.66 4.80
CA ARG A 46 -13.42 14.05 5.49
C ARG A 46 -13.79 13.83 6.94
N GLU A 47 -13.53 12.62 7.44
CA GLU A 47 -13.62 12.37 8.88
C GLU A 47 -12.42 13.04 9.55
N LEU A 48 -12.71 13.98 10.44
CA LEU A 48 -11.73 14.67 11.26
C LEU A 48 -11.94 14.28 12.72
N THR A 49 -10.82 14.05 13.40
CA THR A 49 -10.76 13.94 14.85
C THR A 49 -10.60 15.33 15.44
N ILE A 50 -11.39 15.61 16.47
CA ILE A 50 -11.40 16.90 17.18
C ILE A 50 -10.83 16.67 18.58
N SER A 51 -9.69 17.30 18.87
CA SER A 51 -8.95 17.10 20.13
C SER A 51 -8.70 18.41 20.87
N LEU A 52 -8.86 18.40 22.19
CA LEU A 52 -8.41 19.49 23.07
C LEU A 52 -6.92 19.32 23.35
N THR A 53 -6.10 20.25 22.87
CA THR A 53 -4.65 20.19 23.04
C THR A 53 -4.23 20.63 24.45
N ALA A 54 -3.01 20.29 24.86
CA ALA A 54 -2.41 20.73 26.12
C ALA A 54 -2.27 22.26 26.24
N ARG A 55 -2.45 23.02 25.14
CA ARG A 55 -2.47 24.49 25.14
C ARG A 55 -3.87 25.08 25.36
N GLY A 56 -4.91 24.24 25.41
CA GLY A 56 -6.31 24.67 25.52
C GLY A 56 -6.98 24.98 24.18
N GLU A 57 -6.30 24.72 23.07
CA GLU A 57 -6.84 24.90 21.71
C GLU A 57 -7.59 23.64 21.27
N VAL A 58 -8.69 23.80 20.54
CA VAL A 58 -9.37 22.69 19.86
C VAL A 58 -8.77 22.53 18.47
N LEU A 59 -8.18 21.36 18.21
CA LEU A 59 -7.51 21.03 16.97
C LEU A 59 -8.35 20.03 16.16
N HIS A 60 -8.63 20.38 14.91
CA HIS A 60 -9.26 19.49 13.93
C HIS A 60 -8.17 18.86 13.08
N HIS A 61 -7.99 17.55 13.18
CA HIS A 61 -6.89 16.82 12.55
C HIS A 61 -7.35 15.49 11.95
N GLN A 62 -6.53 14.90 11.09
CA GLN A 62 -6.80 13.57 10.54
C GLN A 62 -6.52 12.52 11.63
N PRO A 63 -7.23 11.38 11.62
CA PRO A 63 -6.89 10.26 12.50
C PRO A 63 -5.44 9.81 12.32
N ASP A 64 -4.92 9.87 11.10
CA ASP A 64 -3.55 9.49 10.75
C ASP A 64 -2.48 10.44 11.34
N ASP A 65 -2.87 11.62 11.85
CA ASP A 65 -1.97 12.54 12.57
C ASP A 65 -1.64 12.04 13.99
N ILE A 66 -2.33 11.01 14.50
CA ILE A 66 -2.12 10.44 15.84
C ILE A 66 -0.98 9.41 15.80
N THR A 67 0.07 9.64 16.59
CA THR A 67 1.26 8.77 16.67
C THR A 67 1.34 7.94 17.94
N PHE A 68 0.54 8.28 18.95
CA PHE A 68 0.44 7.58 20.23
C PHE A 68 -0.97 7.74 20.79
N ALA A 69 -1.57 6.68 21.34
CA ALA A 69 -2.93 6.72 21.86
C ALA A 69 -3.09 5.85 23.12
N VAL A 70 -3.77 6.40 24.14
CA VAL A 70 -4.08 5.72 25.41
C VAL A 70 -5.54 6.02 25.80
N PRO A 71 -6.46 5.05 25.66
CA PRO A 71 -7.88 5.28 25.87
C PRO A 71 -8.21 5.38 27.35
N GLY A 72 -9.37 5.98 27.66
CA GLY A 72 -9.92 6.02 29.03
C GLY A 72 -9.23 6.98 30.01
N VAL A 73 -8.22 7.73 29.58
CA VAL A 73 -7.51 8.71 30.44
C VAL A 73 -8.47 9.78 30.96
N VAL A 74 -9.43 10.20 30.13
CA VAL A 74 -10.53 11.10 30.53
C VAL A 74 -11.86 10.36 30.44
N SER A 75 -12.70 10.51 31.46
CA SER A 75 -14.03 9.88 31.49
C SER A 75 -14.98 10.47 30.46
N GLU A 76 -15.89 9.65 29.95
CA GLU A 76 -16.90 10.08 28.98
C GLU A 76 -17.80 11.22 29.51
N ASP A 77 -18.16 11.20 30.80
CA ASP A 77 -18.89 12.31 31.46
C ASP A 77 -18.14 13.63 31.32
N LEU A 78 -16.83 13.63 31.60
CA LEU A 78 -16.04 14.84 31.54
C LEU A 78 -15.88 15.34 30.11
N ILE A 79 -15.80 14.43 29.13
CA ILE A 79 -15.80 14.78 27.70
C ILE A 79 -17.12 15.42 27.30
N GLN A 80 -18.26 14.81 27.61
CA GLN A 80 -19.58 15.37 27.28
C GLN A 80 -19.76 16.76 27.88
N ARG A 81 -19.33 16.96 29.14
CA ARG A 81 -19.40 18.25 29.83
C ARG A 81 -18.44 19.30 29.30
N SER A 82 -17.39 18.92 28.57
CA SER A 82 -16.38 19.84 28.04
C SER A 82 -16.81 20.57 26.77
N GLY A 83 -17.81 20.03 26.04
CA GLY A 83 -18.23 20.51 24.74
C GLY A 83 -17.15 20.35 23.65
N HIS A 84 -17.55 20.25 22.39
CA HIS A 84 -16.63 19.99 21.27
C HIS A 84 -16.41 21.20 20.33
N SER A 85 -17.03 22.35 20.62
CA SER A 85 -16.86 23.58 19.83
C SER A 85 -15.47 24.18 20.01
N ASP A 86 -15.01 25.02 19.08
CA ASP A 86 -13.69 25.65 19.16
C ASP A 86 -13.50 26.43 20.48
N PHE A 87 -14.57 27.08 20.95
CA PHE A 87 -14.63 27.78 22.22
C PHE A 87 -15.64 27.14 23.17
N SER A 88 -15.40 27.24 24.48
CA SER A 88 -16.39 26.84 25.49
C SER A 88 -17.61 27.75 25.42
N ALA A 89 -18.80 27.19 25.27
CA ALA A 89 -20.04 27.95 25.14
C ALA A 89 -20.54 28.52 26.48
N ASN A 90 -20.11 27.94 27.61
CA ASN A 90 -20.54 28.35 28.95
C ASN A 90 -19.49 28.02 30.03
N HIS A 91 -19.71 28.52 31.25
CA HIS A 91 -18.81 28.28 32.39
C HIS A 91 -18.65 26.80 32.78
N LYS A 92 -19.67 25.96 32.55
CA LYS A 92 -19.58 24.52 32.88
C LYS A 92 -18.60 23.81 31.94
N GLU A 93 -18.69 24.10 30.65
CA GLU A 93 -17.74 23.62 29.63
C GLU A 93 -16.33 24.13 29.91
N HIS A 94 -16.18 25.42 30.22
CA HIS A 94 -14.89 26.00 30.57
C HIS A 94 -14.24 25.25 31.75
N ASN A 95 -15.00 25.03 32.82
CA ASN A 95 -14.50 24.32 34.00
C ASN A 95 -14.12 22.86 33.70
N ALA A 96 -14.90 22.16 32.86
CA ALA A 96 -14.59 20.80 32.43
C ALA A 96 -13.29 20.76 31.60
N ARG A 97 -13.11 21.68 30.64
CA ARG A 97 -11.86 21.81 29.87
C ARG A 97 -10.66 22.09 30.77
N VAL A 98 -10.81 22.95 31.79
CA VAL A 98 -9.75 23.20 32.78
C VAL A 98 -9.36 21.93 33.54
N GLN A 99 -10.31 21.04 33.86
CA GLN A 99 -10.00 19.75 34.50
C GLN A 99 -9.19 18.84 33.56
N ILE A 100 -9.58 18.75 32.29
CA ILE A 100 -8.85 17.99 31.27
C ILE A 100 -7.41 18.54 31.12
N LEU A 101 -7.25 19.87 31.05
CA LEU A 101 -5.95 20.51 30.92
C LEU A 101 -5.04 20.26 32.13
N LYS A 102 -5.60 20.19 33.34
CA LYS A 102 -4.84 19.80 34.54
C LYS A 102 -4.30 18.38 34.41
N GLN A 103 -5.11 17.42 33.96
CA GLN A 103 -4.66 16.04 33.75
C GLN A 103 -3.56 15.94 32.68
N LEU A 104 -3.72 16.65 31.55
CA LEU A 104 -2.67 16.72 30.52
C LEU A 104 -1.36 17.31 31.07
N LYS A 105 -1.45 18.34 31.91
CA LYS A 105 -0.28 18.95 32.57
C LYS A 105 0.40 17.98 33.54
N ASP A 106 -0.39 17.23 34.31
CA ASP A 106 0.13 16.23 35.25
C ASP A 106 0.87 15.11 34.51
N ILE A 107 0.30 14.57 33.42
CA ILE A 107 0.97 13.59 32.55
C ILE A 107 2.28 14.17 32.00
N GLY A 108 2.25 15.41 31.48
CA GLY A 108 3.45 16.08 30.98
C GLY A 108 4.54 16.26 32.03
N SER A 109 4.16 16.51 33.30
CA SER A 109 5.12 16.56 34.41
C SER A 109 5.78 15.20 34.65
N LEU A 110 4.99 14.12 34.71
CA LEU A 110 5.52 12.77 34.94
C LEU A 110 6.48 12.33 33.84
N VAL A 111 6.17 12.64 32.58
CA VAL A 111 7.05 12.35 31.43
C VAL A 111 8.37 13.13 31.53
N ASN A 112 8.31 14.39 31.98
CA ASN A 112 9.51 15.21 32.18
C ASN A 112 10.39 14.64 33.31
N ASP A 113 9.80 14.11 34.38
CA ASP A 113 10.52 13.49 35.49
C ASP A 113 11.27 12.23 35.02
N LEU A 114 10.68 11.45 34.09
CA LEU A 114 11.32 10.28 33.49
C LEU A 114 12.37 10.61 32.43
N ARG A 115 12.46 11.86 31.96
CA ARG A 115 13.32 12.23 30.83
C ARG A 115 14.80 11.96 31.11
N ILE A 116 15.30 12.34 32.29
CA ILE A 116 16.72 12.15 32.63
C ILE A 116 17.07 10.66 32.78
N PRO A 117 16.31 9.85 33.55
CA PRO A 117 16.54 8.40 33.61
C PRO A 117 16.55 7.74 32.23
N VAL A 118 15.52 7.99 31.41
CA VAL A 118 15.40 7.43 30.06
C VAL A 118 16.59 7.84 29.19
N LEU A 119 17.00 9.12 29.21
CA LEU A 119 18.18 9.59 28.48
C LEU A 119 19.46 8.88 28.93
N SER A 120 19.66 8.73 30.25
CA SER A 120 20.88 8.14 30.81
C SER A 120 21.06 6.68 30.40
N THR A 121 19.95 5.92 30.31
CA THR A 121 19.97 4.50 29.95
C THR A 121 19.99 4.31 28.45
N LEU A 122 19.12 4.98 27.68
CA LEU A 122 18.96 4.72 26.26
C LEU A 122 20.10 5.31 25.39
N SER A 123 20.78 6.35 25.86
CA SER A 123 21.87 7.00 25.09
C SER A 123 23.05 6.07 24.79
N THR A 124 23.24 5.00 25.57
CA THR A 124 24.33 4.03 25.39
C THR A 124 23.91 2.76 24.68
N LEU A 125 22.61 2.57 24.39
CA LEU A 125 22.08 1.33 23.80
C LEU A 125 22.19 1.25 22.28
N TYR A 126 22.37 2.37 21.58
CA TYR A 126 22.44 2.32 20.11
C TYR A 126 23.46 1.29 19.56
N PRO A 127 24.71 1.20 20.08
CA PRO A 127 25.67 0.19 19.63
C PRO A 127 25.23 -1.26 19.88
N THR A 128 24.39 -1.52 20.88
CA THR A 128 23.90 -2.88 21.19
C THR A 128 22.62 -3.22 20.43
N LEU A 129 21.85 -2.21 20.02
CA LEU A 129 20.59 -2.36 19.29
C LEU A 129 20.78 -2.51 17.78
N ARG A 130 21.78 -1.83 17.20
CA ARG A 130 22.02 -1.83 15.75
C ARG A 130 22.39 -3.22 15.23
N ASN A 131 22.14 -3.44 13.94
CA ASN A 131 22.62 -4.65 13.26
C ASN A 131 24.16 -4.70 13.27
N SER A 132 24.71 -5.92 13.32
CA SER A 132 26.16 -6.14 13.22
C SER A 132 26.71 -5.76 11.84
N ASN A 133 25.89 -5.89 10.79
CA ASN A 133 26.20 -5.35 9.47
C ASN A 133 25.93 -3.82 9.47
N PRO A 134 26.95 -2.98 9.18
CA PRO A 134 26.87 -1.53 9.34
C PRO A 134 25.98 -0.81 8.30
N GLU A 135 25.49 -1.51 7.26
CA GLU A 135 24.54 -0.99 6.27
C GLU A 135 23.11 -1.54 6.47
N LYS A 136 22.92 -2.53 7.35
CA LYS A 136 21.59 -3.13 7.60
C LYS A 136 20.85 -2.44 8.73
N TRP A 137 19.56 -2.22 8.52
CA TRP A 137 18.68 -1.68 9.53
C TRP A 137 18.35 -2.74 10.58
N GLY A 138 18.20 -2.32 11.84
CA GLY A 138 17.61 -3.14 12.90
C GLY A 138 16.12 -2.85 13.05
N LEU A 139 15.40 -3.69 13.78
CA LEU A 139 13.98 -3.50 14.10
C LEU A 139 13.73 -3.82 15.58
N THR A 140 12.92 -3.00 16.24
CA THR A 140 12.39 -3.22 17.59
C THR A 140 11.03 -2.51 17.69
N ASN A 141 10.43 -2.43 18.88
CA ASN A 141 9.27 -1.58 19.14
C ASN A 141 9.41 -0.83 20.47
N THR A 142 8.57 0.18 20.65
CA THR A 142 8.62 1.06 21.84
C THR A 142 8.48 0.26 23.14
N SER A 143 7.62 -0.76 23.16
CA SER A 143 7.39 -1.59 24.36
C SER A 143 8.60 -2.45 24.72
N GLU A 144 9.26 -3.08 23.75
CA GLU A 144 10.49 -3.85 23.95
C GLU A 144 11.62 -2.98 24.51
N LEU A 145 11.85 -1.80 23.90
CA LEU A 145 12.83 -0.84 24.39
C LEU A 145 12.52 -0.40 25.83
N THR A 146 11.24 -0.22 26.16
CA THR A 146 10.84 0.14 27.52
C THR A 146 11.12 -1.00 28.52
N ARG A 147 10.89 -2.25 28.11
CA ARG A 147 11.15 -3.43 28.95
C ARG A 147 12.63 -3.67 29.24
N MET A 148 13.54 -3.11 28.46
CA MET A 148 14.99 -3.21 28.72
C MET A 148 15.41 -2.57 30.04
N PHE A 149 14.63 -1.64 30.59
CA PHE A 149 14.93 -0.97 31.86
C PHE A 149 13.79 -1.00 32.89
N LYS A 150 12.55 -1.31 32.47
CA LYS A 150 11.42 -1.47 33.40
C LYS A 150 10.60 -2.70 33.04
N ARG A 151 10.60 -3.71 33.91
CA ARG A 151 9.93 -5.00 33.68
C ARG A 151 8.42 -4.86 33.37
N ASN A 152 7.73 -4.00 34.13
CA ASN A 152 6.30 -3.72 33.98
C ASN A 152 6.12 -2.22 33.71
N PRO A 153 6.23 -1.78 32.44
CA PRO A 153 6.13 -0.36 32.11
C PRO A 153 4.67 0.12 32.15
N THR A 154 4.47 1.33 32.67
CA THR A 154 3.21 2.08 32.52
C THR A 154 3.18 2.79 31.17
N PHE A 155 2.03 3.28 30.72
CA PHE A 155 1.97 4.05 29.46
C PHE A 155 2.85 5.30 29.50
N VAL A 156 3.08 5.90 30.67
CA VAL A 156 3.96 7.09 30.83
C VAL A 156 5.42 6.72 30.54
N ASP A 157 5.87 5.52 30.96
CA ASP A 157 7.20 5.02 30.63
C ASP A 157 7.33 4.79 29.12
N ILE A 158 6.33 4.13 28.53
CA ILE A 158 6.29 3.87 27.08
C ILE A 158 6.27 5.18 26.29
N PHE A 159 5.49 6.17 26.74
CA PHE A 159 5.41 7.49 26.12
C PHE A 159 6.73 8.28 26.26
N ALA A 160 7.45 8.13 27.38
CA ALA A 160 8.78 8.71 27.53
C ALA A 160 9.80 8.09 26.55
N VAL A 161 9.76 6.78 26.32
CA VAL A 161 10.59 6.11 25.29
C VAL A 161 10.18 6.55 23.89
N HIS A 162 8.89 6.58 23.60
CA HIS A 162 8.32 7.08 22.35
C HIS A 162 8.85 8.48 22.03
N THR A 163 8.69 9.44 22.93
CA THR A 163 9.17 10.82 22.73
C THR A 163 10.70 10.89 22.59
N TRP A 164 11.46 10.04 23.29
CA TRP A 164 12.90 9.94 23.13
C TRP A 164 13.31 9.46 21.73
N VAL A 165 12.67 8.42 21.21
CA VAL A 165 12.91 7.88 19.85
C VAL A 165 12.67 8.98 18.81
N TRP A 166 11.55 9.70 18.95
CA TRP A 166 11.19 10.83 18.07
C TRP A 166 12.14 12.02 18.15
N ASN A 167 12.93 12.13 19.22
CA ASN A 167 13.98 13.15 19.36
C ASN A 167 15.38 12.65 18.94
N ASN A 168 15.53 11.36 18.59
CA ASN A 168 16.79 10.73 18.17
C ASN A 168 16.66 10.10 16.77
N LEU A 169 16.05 10.82 15.83
CA LEU A 169 15.82 10.33 14.46
C LEU A 169 17.12 10.13 13.65
N ASP A 170 18.24 10.65 14.14
CA ASP A 170 19.59 10.35 13.65
C ASP A 170 19.98 8.88 13.88
N LYS A 171 19.41 8.21 14.89
CA LYS A 171 19.69 6.81 15.24
C LYS A 171 18.50 5.88 15.02
N PHE A 172 17.29 6.42 15.02
CA PHE A 172 16.05 5.64 14.92
C PHE A 172 15.16 6.20 13.80
N SER A 173 14.26 5.36 13.29
CA SER A 173 13.23 5.78 12.35
C SER A 173 11.94 5.03 12.68
N PRO A 174 10.86 5.71 13.06
CA PRO A 174 9.54 5.11 13.14
C PRO A 174 9.19 4.40 11.82
N ALA A 175 8.65 3.17 11.89
CA ALA A 175 8.19 2.46 10.71
C ALA A 175 6.95 3.16 10.10
N ALA A 176 6.63 2.88 8.83
CA ALA A 176 5.45 3.44 8.17
C ALA A 176 4.13 3.12 8.92
N THR A 177 4.08 1.99 9.62
CA THR A 177 2.94 1.54 10.43
C THR A 177 3.06 1.92 11.91
N TYR A 178 3.93 2.87 12.28
CA TYR A 178 4.27 3.17 13.68
C TYR A 178 3.04 3.51 14.55
N SER A 179 2.06 4.25 14.02
CA SER A 179 0.82 4.61 14.73
C SER A 179 -0.01 3.39 15.17
N VAL A 180 0.26 2.22 14.60
CA VAL A 180 -0.39 0.95 14.94
C VAL A 180 0.55 0.00 15.68
N THR A 181 1.76 -0.21 15.15
CA THR A 181 2.67 -1.25 15.66
C THR A 181 3.67 -0.74 16.68
N GLN A 182 3.86 0.58 16.77
CA GLN A 182 4.94 1.22 17.54
C GLN A 182 6.34 0.67 17.18
N ASN A 183 6.50 0.11 15.98
CA ASN A 183 7.75 -0.47 15.49
C ASN A 183 8.76 0.61 15.11
N ILE A 184 9.98 0.47 15.62
CA ILE A 184 11.07 1.40 15.44
C ILE A 184 12.17 0.70 14.66
N ARG A 185 12.57 1.28 13.54
CA ARG A 185 13.74 0.88 12.78
C ARG A 185 14.98 1.52 13.42
N ILE A 186 16.03 0.73 13.58
CA ILE A 186 17.31 1.18 14.13
C ILE A 186 18.26 1.46 12.97
N ARG A 187 18.76 2.69 12.87
CA ARG A 187 19.54 3.16 11.74
C ARG A 187 20.89 2.44 11.67
N PRO A 188 21.36 2.03 10.48
CA PRO A 188 22.67 1.42 10.32
C PRO A 188 23.80 2.36 10.76
N GLU A 189 24.91 1.77 11.19
CA GLU A 189 26.08 2.53 11.68
C GLU A 189 26.62 3.49 10.62
N ASN A 190 26.71 3.04 9.37
CA ASN A 190 27.26 3.87 8.31
C ASN A 190 26.34 5.06 7.98
N HIS A 191 25.02 4.88 7.97
CA HIS A 191 24.07 5.97 7.80
C HIS A 191 24.20 7.02 8.93
N TYR A 192 24.29 6.55 10.18
CA TYR A 192 24.48 7.43 11.34
C TYR A 192 25.80 8.20 11.27
N ASN A 193 26.89 7.52 10.90
CA ASN A 193 28.20 8.14 10.70
C ASN A 193 28.19 9.16 9.57
N ARG A 194 27.47 8.90 8.46
CA ARG A 194 27.26 9.85 7.37
C ARG A 194 26.58 11.12 7.88
N ILE A 195 25.47 10.99 8.63
CA ILE A 195 24.77 12.14 9.23
C ILE A 195 25.70 12.97 10.12
N LYS A 196 26.49 12.31 10.98
CA LYS A 196 27.46 12.99 11.86
C LYS A 196 28.56 13.73 11.10
N ASN A 197 29.13 13.09 10.08
CA ASN A 197 30.19 13.68 9.27
C ASN A 197 29.70 14.93 8.55
N ILE A 198 28.54 14.85 7.88
CA ILE A 198 27.94 16.01 7.20
C ILE A 198 27.64 17.13 8.21
N THR A 199 26.99 16.80 9.33
CA THR A 199 26.67 17.79 10.38
C THR A 199 27.94 18.50 10.88
N THR A 200 29.05 17.77 11.03
CA THR A 200 30.33 18.35 11.44
C THR A 200 30.91 19.27 10.35
N TRP A 201 30.89 18.83 9.10
CA TRP A 201 31.45 19.59 7.97
C TRP A 201 30.66 20.87 7.67
N MET A 202 29.37 20.93 7.98
CA MET A 202 28.54 22.13 7.83
C MET A 202 29.08 23.34 8.60
N HIS A 203 29.78 23.11 9.71
CA HIS A 203 30.30 24.17 10.58
C HIS A 203 31.77 24.52 10.30
N GLN A 204 32.44 23.82 9.37
CA GLN A 204 33.85 24.04 9.04
C GLN A 204 34.02 25.10 7.95
N LYS A 205 35.07 25.92 8.07
CA LYS A 205 35.53 26.79 6.98
C LYS A 205 36.30 25.94 5.96
N ALA A 206 36.02 26.08 4.67
CA ALA A 206 36.57 25.24 3.59
C ALA A 206 36.32 23.73 3.83
N SER A 207 35.04 23.38 3.90
CA SER A 207 34.58 22.03 4.19
C SER A 207 34.68 21.10 2.98
N PRO A 208 34.70 19.77 3.16
CA PRO A 208 34.60 18.83 2.04
C PRO A 208 33.35 19.02 1.17
N ILE A 209 32.27 19.61 1.72
CA ILE A 209 31.05 19.97 0.98
C ILE A 209 31.36 21.04 -0.09
N ASP A 210 32.26 21.99 0.20
CA ASP A 210 32.67 23.02 -0.76
C ASP A 210 33.40 22.39 -1.95
N SER A 211 34.36 21.51 -1.68
CA SER A 211 35.11 20.78 -2.70
C SER A 211 34.20 19.89 -3.56
N PHE A 212 33.25 19.19 -2.94
CA PHE A 212 32.24 18.40 -3.65
C PHE A 212 31.39 19.28 -4.57
N ALA A 213 30.88 20.40 -4.06
CA ALA A 213 30.04 21.31 -4.85
C ALA A 213 30.78 21.89 -6.07
N LEU A 214 32.04 22.29 -5.91
CA LEU A 214 32.87 22.76 -7.02
C LEU A 214 33.07 21.70 -8.11
N LYS A 215 33.20 20.43 -7.72
CA LYS A 215 33.30 19.30 -8.64
C LYS A 215 31.96 18.97 -9.31
N ALA A 216 30.86 18.99 -8.56
CA ALA A 216 29.54 18.60 -9.03
C ALA A 216 28.97 19.53 -10.09
N ARG A 217 29.13 20.85 -9.94
CA ARG A 217 28.58 21.87 -10.85
C ARG A 217 28.88 21.63 -12.35
N PRO A 218 30.14 21.47 -12.80
CA PRO A 218 30.43 21.23 -14.21
C PRO A 218 29.92 19.87 -14.71
N ILE A 219 29.86 18.85 -13.83
CA ILE A 219 29.30 17.52 -14.16
C ILE A 219 27.80 17.65 -14.45
N ILE A 220 27.07 18.37 -13.59
CA ILE A 220 25.63 18.64 -13.75
C ILE A 220 25.35 19.37 -15.06
N GLN A 221 26.13 20.41 -15.39
CA GLN A 221 25.98 21.13 -16.66
C GLN A 221 26.20 20.23 -17.87
N LYS A 222 27.20 19.34 -17.82
CA LYS A 222 27.45 18.36 -18.89
C LYS A 222 26.31 17.35 -19.01
N SER A 223 25.81 16.82 -17.89
CA SER A 223 24.69 15.87 -17.85
C SER A 223 23.41 16.46 -18.43
N ARG A 224 23.04 17.70 -18.03
CA ARG A 224 21.87 18.42 -18.56
C ARG A 224 21.92 18.58 -20.08
N ARG A 225 23.10 18.90 -20.63
CA ARG A 225 23.29 18.97 -22.09
C ARG A 225 23.09 17.60 -22.76
N HIS A 226 23.68 16.54 -22.21
CA HIS A 226 23.49 15.20 -22.76
C HIS A 226 22.04 14.73 -22.73
N GLN A 227 21.27 15.10 -21.70
CA GLN A 227 19.84 14.80 -21.65
C GLN A 227 19.06 15.46 -22.77
N ILE A 228 19.35 16.73 -23.08
CA ILE A 228 18.71 17.44 -24.21
C ILE A 228 19.12 16.83 -25.55
N GLU A 229 20.42 16.52 -25.72
CA GLU A 229 20.95 15.91 -26.95
C GLU A 229 20.44 14.50 -27.21
N SER A 230 19.97 13.78 -26.17
CA SER A 230 19.55 12.38 -26.26
C SER A 230 18.04 12.19 -26.18
N ILE A 231 17.25 13.26 -26.33
CA ILE A 231 15.78 13.16 -26.39
C ILE A 231 15.38 12.21 -27.54
N GLY A 232 14.66 11.14 -27.20
CA GLY A 232 14.24 10.11 -28.16
C GLY A 232 15.25 8.99 -28.41
N GLU A 233 16.46 9.04 -27.83
CA GLU A 233 17.40 7.93 -27.85
C GLU A 233 17.00 6.84 -26.84
N PRO A 234 17.33 5.55 -27.09
CA PRO A 234 17.15 4.50 -26.09
C PRO A 234 18.01 4.76 -24.85
N PRO A 235 17.59 4.24 -23.68
CA PRO A 235 18.30 4.45 -22.44
C PRO A 235 19.71 3.86 -22.51
N SER A 236 20.71 4.60 -22.03
CA SER A 236 22.09 4.12 -21.92
C SER A 236 22.86 4.84 -20.82
N TRP A 237 23.99 4.25 -20.40
CA TRP A 237 24.94 4.85 -19.47
C TRP A 237 26.32 4.93 -20.11
N ILE A 238 26.95 6.10 -20.02
CA ILE A 238 28.27 6.36 -20.61
C ILE A 238 29.27 6.68 -19.49
N PRO A 239 30.43 5.99 -19.43
CA PRO A 239 31.49 6.30 -18.49
C PRO A 239 31.98 7.76 -18.62
N GLY A 240 32.27 8.37 -17.49
CA GLY A 240 32.79 9.74 -17.40
C GLY A 240 34.25 9.77 -16.98
N ASP A 241 34.96 10.84 -17.34
CA ASP A 241 36.40 10.99 -17.04
C ASP A 241 36.67 11.47 -15.59
N HIS A 242 35.62 11.80 -14.83
CA HIS A 242 35.74 12.30 -13.46
C HIS A 242 35.93 11.15 -12.46
N LYS A 243 36.40 11.48 -11.25
CA LYS A 243 36.56 10.51 -10.16
C LYS A 243 35.95 11.03 -8.86
N TRP A 244 35.22 10.15 -8.19
CA TRP A 244 34.75 10.37 -6.83
C TRP A 244 35.84 10.01 -5.83
N THR A 245 36.13 10.94 -4.92
CA THR A 245 36.95 10.64 -3.74
C THR A 245 36.09 9.88 -2.72
N PRO A 246 36.68 9.19 -1.72
CA PRO A 246 35.91 8.56 -0.66
C PRO A 246 34.96 9.53 0.07
N THR A 247 35.35 10.80 0.17
CA THR A 247 34.52 11.86 0.76
C THR A 247 33.35 12.26 -0.14
N ASP A 248 33.56 12.32 -1.46
CA ASP A 248 32.46 12.57 -2.41
C ASP A 248 31.44 11.42 -2.36
N THR A 249 31.93 10.17 -2.38
CA THR A 249 31.10 8.96 -2.25
C THR A 249 30.26 9.03 -0.98
N LEU A 250 30.83 9.48 0.14
CA LEU A 250 30.11 9.65 1.40
C LEU A 250 28.96 10.68 1.28
N ILE A 251 29.22 11.82 0.65
CA ILE A 251 28.22 12.88 0.41
C ILE A 251 27.11 12.37 -0.52
N ILE A 252 27.47 11.66 -1.58
CA ILE A 252 26.51 11.07 -2.52
C ILE A 252 25.64 10.03 -1.81
N SER A 253 26.24 9.13 -1.02
CA SER A 253 25.49 8.16 -0.22
C SER A 253 24.57 8.83 0.80
N TYR A 254 24.98 9.95 1.40
CA TYR A 254 24.12 10.74 2.28
C TYR A 254 22.91 11.31 1.53
N LEU A 255 23.10 11.83 0.32
CA LEU A 255 21.99 12.31 -0.52
C LEU A 255 21.06 11.16 -0.96
N LEU A 256 21.60 9.98 -1.28
CA LEU A 256 20.79 8.79 -1.56
C LEU A 256 19.97 8.35 -0.33
N ASP A 257 20.55 8.41 0.87
CA ASP A 257 19.83 8.12 2.10
C ASP A 257 18.73 9.15 2.38
N ALA A 258 19.01 10.43 2.12
CA ALA A 258 18.06 11.53 2.26
C ALA A 258 16.90 11.41 1.25
N LEU A 259 17.20 10.99 0.01
CA LEU A 259 16.21 10.74 -1.03
C LEU A 259 15.18 9.67 -0.60
N ARG A 260 15.67 8.69 0.19
CA ARG A 260 14.89 7.54 0.66
C ARG A 260 14.23 7.77 2.02
N ALA A 261 14.43 8.92 2.66
CA ALA A 261 13.89 9.16 3.99
C ALA A 261 12.40 9.52 3.93
N GLU A 262 11.50 8.53 3.85
CA GLU A 262 10.07 8.80 4.08
C GLU A 262 9.78 8.97 5.57
N GLY A 263 9.30 10.16 5.94
CA GLY A 263 8.62 10.40 7.21
C GLY A 263 7.59 11.50 7.03
N GLU A 264 6.32 11.13 6.87
CA GLU A 264 5.25 12.11 6.80
C GLU A 264 5.27 13.00 8.06
N GLY A 265 5.61 14.28 7.89
CA GLY A 265 5.48 15.30 8.93
C GLY A 265 6.59 15.40 9.97
N ASN A 266 7.78 14.80 9.76
CA ASN A 266 8.80 14.66 10.82
C ASN A 266 10.06 15.52 10.64
N LYS A 267 10.76 15.79 11.75
CA LYS A 267 12.11 16.36 11.74
C LYS A 267 13.08 15.35 11.12
N GLU A 268 13.26 15.42 9.81
CA GLU A 268 14.20 14.53 9.12
C GLU A 268 15.64 14.83 9.54
N PRO A 269 16.44 13.81 9.91
CA PRO A 269 17.84 14.02 10.29
C PRO A 269 18.71 14.49 9.12
N TYR A 270 18.18 14.45 7.89
CA TYR A 270 18.87 14.84 6.68
C TYR A 270 18.67 16.32 6.29
N LEU A 271 17.62 16.97 6.81
CA LEU A 271 17.15 18.28 6.33
C LEU A 271 18.23 19.38 6.36
N LEU A 272 19.01 19.43 7.45
CA LEU A 272 20.07 20.43 7.61
C LEU A 272 21.25 20.16 6.67
N GLY A 273 21.71 18.91 6.60
CA GLY A 273 22.86 18.53 5.78
C GLY A 273 22.56 18.58 4.29
N GLN A 274 21.39 18.09 3.86
CA GLN A 274 20.98 18.18 2.45
C GLN A 274 20.88 19.65 2.02
N SER A 275 20.34 20.54 2.88
CA SER A 275 20.28 21.97 2.58
C SER A 275 21.65 22.61 2.44
N ALA A 276 22.61 22.22 3.29
CA ALA A 276 23.97 22.73 3.23
C ALA A 276 24.73 22.25 1.98
N ILE A 277 24.50 21.00 1.56
CA ILE A 277 25.09 20.44 0.34
C ILE A 277 24.46 21.11 -0.88
N LEU A 278 23.13 21.08 -0.99
CA LEU A 278 22.40 21.46 -2.20
C LEU A 278 22.52 22.95 -2.50
N LYS A 279 22.47 23.84 -1.49
CA LYS A 279 22.70 25.29 -1.69
C LYS A 279 24.13 25.62 -2.12
N LYS A 280 25.10 24.75 -1.82
CA LYS A 280 26.47 24.90 -2.34
C LYS A 280 26.57 24.34 -3.75
N VAL A 281 25.90 23.24 -4.08
CA VAL A 281 25.88 22.70 -5.45
C VAL A 281 25.18 23.69 -6.39
N ASP A 282 23.98 24.14 -6.03
CA ASP A 282 23.15 25.09 -6.76
C ASP A 282 22.79 26.29 -5.87
N PRO A 283 23.51 27.42 -5.99
CA PRO A 283 23.25 28.63 -5.18
C PRO A 283 21.87 29.26 -5.41
N ASP A 284 21.23 28.99 -6.54
CA ASP A 284 19.95 29.60 -6.93
C ASP A 284 18.74 28.80 -6.41
N VAL A 285 18.99 27.67 -5.74
CA VAL A 285 17.93 26.83 -5.18
C VAL A 285 17.15 27.57 -4.09
N VAL A 286 15.86 27.79 -4.35
CA VAL A 286 14.95 28.47 -3.41
C VAL A 286 14.43 27.50 -2.35
N LEU A 287 13.97 26.32 -2.78
CA LEU A 287 13.41 25.27 -1.93
C LEU A 287 14.26 24.01 -2.01
N VAL A 288 14.64 23.47 -0.85
CA VAL A 288 15.35 22.19 -0.75
C VAL A 288 14.37 21.13 -0.34
N ASP A 289 14.01 20.26 -1.28
CA ASP A 289 13.13 19.12 -1.09
C ASP A 289 13.70 17.87 -1.78
N GLN A 290 12.88 16.82 -1.83
CA GLN A 290 13.25 15.53 -2.41
C GLN A 290 13.49 15.60 -3.93
N ASP A 291 12.79 16.47 -4.66
CA ASP A 291 13.03 16.66 -6.09
C ASP A 291 14.40 17.29 -6.32
N THR A 292 14.76 18.33 -5.54
CA THR A 292 16.10 18.95 -5.62
C THR A 292 17.23 17.94 -5.37
N ILE A 293 17.05 17.02 -4.41
CA ILE A 293 18.01 15.93 -4.15
C ILE A 293 18.14 15.05 -5.40
N TYR A 294 17.01 14.59 -5.95
CA TYR A 294 16.99 13.74 -7.13
C TYR A 294 17.62 14.41 -8.36
N GLN A 295 17.23 15.65 -8.68
CA GLN A 295 17.79 16.42 -9.81
C GLN A 295 19.30 16.59 -9.67
N THR A 296 19.81 16.73 -8.45
CA THR A 296 21.26 16.77 -8.18
C THR A 296 21.91 15.42 -8.47
N LEU A 297 21.34 14.32 -7.95
CA LEU A 297 21.84 12.95 -8.17
C LEU A 297 21.82 12.56 -9.65
N LEU A 298 20.76 12.93 -10.37
CA LEU A 298 20.63 12.78 -11.81
C LEU A 298 21.67 13.64 -12.56
N GLY A 299 21.86 14.88 -12.14
CA GLY A 299 22.84 15.78 -12.74
C GLY A 299 24.28 15.28 -12.57
N ILE A 300 24.63 14.66 -11.44
CA ILE A 300 25.97 14.07 -11.24
C ILE A 300 26.12 12.65 -11.81
N GLY A 301 25.08 12.12 -12.47
CA GLY A 301 25.12 10.80 -13.11
C GLY A 301 24.95 9.60 -12.18
N VAL A 302 24.51 9.84 -10.94
CA VAL A 302 24.27 8.78 -9.94
C VAL A 302 22.89 8.17 -10.10
N ALA A 303 21.88 8.95 -10.50
CA ALA A 303 20.52 8.47 -10.71
C ALA A 303 20.09 8.55 -12.18
N ALA A 304 19.40 7.51 -12.65
CA ALA A 304 18.85 7.49 -14.00
C ALA A 304 17.60 8.40 -14.11
N PRO A 305 17.32 8.97 -15.30
CA PRO A 305 16.10 9.72 -15.58
C PRO A 305 14.79 8.95 -15.32
N TRP A 306 14.82 7.63 -15.47
CA TRP A 306 13.68 6.74 -15.24
C TRP A 306 13.72 6.06 -13.85
N HIS A 307 14.57 6.56 -12.93
CA HIS A 307 14.64 6.01 -11.58
C HIS A 307 13.28 6.16 -10.87
N ASP A 308 12.84 5.11 -10.19
CA ASP A 308 11.60 5.13 -9.42
C ASP A 308 11.83 5.77 -8.05
N MET A 309 11.47 7.04 -7.91
CA MET A 309 11.58 7.78 -6.64
C MET A 309 10.48 7.47 -5.63
N THR A 310 9.48 6.70 -6.04
CA THR A 310 8.40 6.24 -5.15
C THR A 310 8.71 4.84 -4.59
N ALA A 311 9.77 4.19 -5.10
CA ALA A 311 10.35 2.96 -4.60
C ALA A 311 10.43 2.98 -3.07
N ILE A 312 9.97 1.90 -2.45
CA ILE A 312 9.97 1.77 -0.99
C ILE A 312 11.40 1.83 -0.47
N THR A 313 11.59 2.38 0.72
CA THR A 313 12.85 2.32 1.46
C THR A 313 13.51 0.93 1.38
N PRO A 314 14.86 0.85 1.27
CA PRO A 314 15.60 -0.42 1.29
C PRO A 314 15.33 -1.33 2.50
N THR A 315 14.70 -0.81 3.55
CA THR A 315 14.31 -1.56 4.76
C THR A 315 13.14 -2.52 4.57
N ASP A 316 12.33 -2.30 3.53
CA ASP A 316 11.20 -3.17 3.20
C ASP A 316 11.58 -4.16 2.09
N GLU A 317 12.82 -4.08 1.60
CA GLU A 317 13.44 -5.12 0.78
C GLU A 317 14.12 -6.12 1.71
N GLY A 318 13.71 -7.39 1.63
CA GLY A 318 14.54 -8.45 2.17
C GLY A 318 15.82 -8.55 1.33
N ASP A 319 16.95 -8.85 1.97
CA ASP A 319 18.22 -9.09 1.28
C ASP A 319 18.11 -10.43 0.53
N PRO A 320 18.01 -10.47 -0.81
CA PRO A 320 17.73 -11.70 -1.54
C PRO A 320 18.80 -12.78 -1.31
N VAL A 321 20.05 -12.37 -1.04
CA VAL A 321 21.15 -13.30 -0.74
C VAL A 321 20.94 -13.93 0.64
N GLN A 322 20.56 -13.13 1.63
CA GLN A 322 20.26 -13.63 2.96
C GLN A 322 18.98 -14.48 2.95
N GLU A 323 17.95 -14.06 2.23
CA GLU A 323 16.72 -14.81 2.07
C GLU A 323 16.98 -16.17 1.44
N ALA A 324 17.73 -16.20 0.33
CA ALA A 324 18.14 -17.44 -0.31
C ALA A 324 18.98 -18.32 0.63
N ALA A 325 19.86 -17.72 1.44
CA ALA A 325 20.64 -18.46 2.43
C ALA A 325 19.79 -19.01 3.58
N ILE A 326 18.76 -18.29 4.04
CA ILE A 326 17.78 -18.80 5.02
C ILE A 326 17.03 -19.96 4.39
N VAL A 327 16.47 -19.80 3.18
CA VAL A 327 15.74 -20.86 2.48
C VAL A 327 16.62 -22.11 2.30
N ALA A 328 17.88 -21.94 1.88
CA ALA A 328 18.82 -23.05 1.75
C ALA A 328 19.09 -23.75 3.10
N ARG A 329 19.22 -22.98 4.20
CA ARG A 329 19.36 -23.56 5.55
C ARG A 329 18.12 -24.32 5.99
N SER A 330 16.93 -23.75 5.75
CA SER A 330 15.63 -24.37 6.02
C SER A 330 15.51 -25.74 5.36
N MET A 331 16.14 -25.92 4.19
CA MET A 331 16.17 -27.20 3.47
C MET A 331 17.17 -28.21 4.05
N SER A 332 18.25 -27.72 4.68
CA SER A 332 19.33 -28.56 5.21
C SER A 332 19.15 -29.00 6.67
N ALA A 333 18.09 -28.56 7.33
CA ALA A 333 17.85 -28.82 8.75
C ALA A 333 17.65 -30.32 9.05
N ASP A 334 18.21 -30.79 10.17
CA ASP A 334 18.19 -32.20 10.58
C ASP A 334 16.75 -32.73 10.74
N PRO A 335 16.36 -33.79 9.99
CA PRO A 335 15.02 -34.37 10.03
C PRO A 335 14.59 -34.97 11.38
N SER A 336 15.51 -35.10 12.35
CA SER A 336 15.26 -35.75 13.65
C SER A 336 14.64 -34.84 14.72
N LEU A 337 14.58 -33.52 14.52
CA LEU A 337 13.97 -32.59 15.48
C LEU A 337 12.45 -32.49 15.29
N ASP A 338 11.68 -32.80 16.35
CA ASP A 338 10.20 -32.73 16.36
C ASP A 338 9.64 -31.30 16.45
N VAL A 339 10.44 -30.34 16.94
CA VAL A 339 10.04 -28.93 17.12
C VAL A 339 10.64 -28.09 16.00
N LEU A 340 9.78 -27.43 15.22
CA LEU A 340 10.20 -26.50 14.17
C LEU A 340 10.80 -25.24 14.80
N GLY A 341 12.06 -24.97 14.48
CA GLY A 341 12.74 -23.72 14.73
C GLY A 341 12.17 -22.56 13.88
N PRO A 342 12.64 -21.32 14.13
CA PRO A 342 12.15 -20.13 13.44
C PRO A 342 12.52 -20.06 11.95
N GLU A 343 13.49 -20.85 11.49
CA GLU A 343 13.86 -20.98 10.08
C GLU A 343 13.40 -22.32 9.46
N ASP A 344 12.64 -23.16 10.18
CA ASP A 344 12.28 -24.48 9.68
C ASP A 344 10.96 -24.44 8.89
N LEU A 345 10.98 -24.97 7.66
CA LEU A 345 9.79 -25.19 6.84
C LEU A 345 9.08 -26.50 7.24
N TYR A 346 7.82 -26.67 6.82
CA TYR A 346 7.17 -27.97 6.93
C TYR A 346 7.90 -29.00 6.07
N ARG A 347 8.39 -30.08 6.70
CA ARG A 347 9.11 -31.17 6.02
C ARG A 347 8.21 -32.03 5.13
N ALA A 348 6.98 -32.22 5.58
CA ALA A 348 5.93 -32.89 4.85
C ALA A 348 4.72 -31.98 4.79
N ASP A 349 3.98 -32.09 3.69
CA ASP A 349 2.74 -31.35 3.52
C ASP A 349 1.73 -31.76 4.60
N PRO A 350 1.24 -30.81 5.42
CA PRO A 350 0.31 -31.11 6.50
C PRO A 350 -1.01 -31.75 6.04
N LEU A 351 -1.37 -31.59 4.75
CA LEU A 351 -2.58 -32.13 4.16
C LEU A 351 -2.33 -33.35 3.26
N GLN A 352 -1.09 -33.87 3.18
CA GLN A 352 -0.69 -34.87 2.18
C GLN A 352 -1.64 -36.07 2.11
N ALA A 353 -2.05 -36.59 3.26
CA ALA A 353 -2.92 -37.78 3.35
C ALA A 353 -4.38 -37.54 2.92
N ILE A 354 -4.81 -36.28 2.83
CA ILE A 354 -6.21 -35.91 2.58
C ILE A 354 -6.38 -35.01 1.34
N ARG A 355 -5.31 -34.73 0.59
CA ARG A 355 -5.42 -33.96 -0.65
C ARG A 355 -6.25 -34.72 -1.67
N HIS A 356 -7.20 -34.01 -2.26
CA HIS A 356 -7.99 -34.52 -3.36
C HIS A 356 -7.27 -34.27 -4.69
N ASP A 357 -7.02 -35.33 -5.46
CA ASP A 357 -6.48 -35.22 -6.80
C ASP A 357 -7.61 -34.87 -7.78
N PHE A 358 -7.50 -33.70 -8.43
CA PHE A 358 -8.45 -33.25 -9.44
C PHE A 358 -8.17 -33.84 -10.83
N GLY A 359 -7.14 -34.69 -10.97
CA GLY A 359 -6.85 -35.39 -12.20
C GLY A 359 -6.54 -34.45 -13.36
N ASP A 360 -7.04 -34.79 -14.53
CA ASP A 360 -6.80 -34.04 -15.78
C ASP A 360 -7.78 -32.88 -16.01
N LEU A 361 -8.53 -32.47 -14.97
CA LEU A 361 -9.46 -31.34 -15.07
C LEU A 361 -8.70 -30.06 -15.50
N ASN A 362 -9.21 -29.37 -16.52
CA ASN A 362 -8.62 -28.13 -17.02
C ASN A 362 -8.68 -27.04 -15.93
N VAL A 363 -7.51 -26.57 -15.50
CA VAL A 363 -7.39 -25.44 -14.57
C VAL A 363 -6.98 -24.21 -15.35
N TYR A 364 -7.87 -23.22 -15.44
CA TYR A 364 -7.64 -21.97 -16.16
C TYR A 364 -7.06 -20.91 -15.21
N VAL A 365 -5.82 -20.52 -15.43
CA VAL A 365 -5.17 -19.40 -14.74
C VAL A 365 -5.20 -18.21 -15.70
N ILE A 366 -6.02 -17.22 -15.39
CA ILE A 366 -6.28 -16.06 -16.27
C ILE A 366 -5.77 -14.80 -15.59
N ASP A 367 -4.63 -14.27 -16.06
CA ASP A 367 -3.99 -13.10 -15.46
C ASP A 367 -3.36 -12.18 -16.53
N ASP A 368 -2.82 -11.04 -16.12
CA ASP A 368 -2.04 -10.18 -16.99
C ASP A 368 -0.72 -10.86 -17.42
N PRO A 369 -0.23 -10.65 -18.66
CA PRO A 369 0.97 -11.34 -19.17
C PRO A 369 2.23 -11.15 -18.32
N THR A 370 2.29 -10.03 -17.58
CA THR A 370 3.41 -9.61 -16.72
C THR A 370 3.26 -10.04 -15.27
N ALA A 371 2.16 -10.73 -14.90
CA ALA A 371 1.95 -11.24 -13.56
C ALA A 371 3.04 -12.26 -13.16
N LYS A 372 3.54 -12.13 -11.92
CA LYS A 372 4.64 -12.95 -11.37
C LYS A 372 4.20 -13.95 -10.30
N GLU A 373 3.15 -13.60 -9.56
CA GLU A 373 2.59 -14.42 -8.46
C GLU A 373 1.19 -14.86 -8.89
N LEU A 374 1.07 -16.04 -9.49
CA LEU A 374 -0.19 -16.59 -9.96
C LEU A 374 -0.83 -17.36 -8.80
N ASP A 375 -1.75 -16.71 -8.10
CA ASP A 375 -2.39 -17.27 -6.91
C ASP A 375 -3.53 -18.24 -7.24
N ASP A 376 -4.30 -17.97 -8.31
CA ASP A 376 -5.60 -18.58 -8.53
C ASP A 376 -5.78 -19.23 -9.91
N GLY A 377 -6.55 -20.31 -9.93
CA GLY A 377 -6.97 -21.02 -11.13
C GLY A 377 -8.40 -21.53 -10.97
N ILE A 378 -9.15 -21.58 -12.06
CA ILE A 378 -10.58 -21.90 -12.06
C ILE A 378 -10.82 -23.13 -12.93
N SER A 379 -11.65 -24.06 -12.47
CA SER A 379 -12.09 -25.22 -13.24
C SER A 379 -13.60 -25.36 -13.18
N ILE A 380 -14.20 -25.96 -14.20
CA ILE A 380 -15.62 -26.29 -14.24
C ILE A 380 -15.80 -27.79 -14.46
N GLU A 381 -16.55 -28.44 -13.58
CA GLU A 381 -16.87 -29.87 -13.68
C GLU A 381 -18.39 -30.03 -13.92
N ARG A 382 -18.74 -30.70 -15.03
CA ARG A 382 -20.13 -30.99 -15.42
C ARG A 382 -20.65 -32.18 -14.63
N LEU A 383 -21.91 -32.13 -14.20
CA LEU A 383 -22.57 -33.26 -13.51
C LEU A 383 -23.50 -34.00 -14.48
N PRO A 384 -23.14 -35.22 -14.95
CA PRO A 384 -23.94 -35.94 -15.96
C PRO A 384 -25.39 -36.19 -15.56
N THR A 385 -25.66 -36.28 -14.25
CA THR A 385 -26.99 -36.56 -13.68
C THR A 385 -27.81 -35.30 -13.39
N GLU A 386 -27.22 -34.11 -13.47
CA GLU A 386 -27.85 -32.83 -13.11
C GLU A 386 -27.54 -31.77 -14.17
N PRO A 387 -28.31 -31.73 -15.29
CA PRO A 387 -28.15 -30.70 -16.31
C PRO A 387 -28.23 -29.29 -15.72
N ASP A 388 -27.51 -28.34 -16.33
CA ASP A 388 -27.41 -26.94 -15.92
C ASP A 388 -26.86 -26.71 -14.50
N THR A 389 -26.29 -27.75 -13.89
CA THR A 389 -25.64 -27.71 -12.59
C THR A 389 -24.20 -28.17 -12.70
N TYR A 390 -23.29 -27.40 -12.11
CA TYR A 390 -21.85 -27.59 -12.27
C TYR A 390 -21.16 -27.45 -10.93
N TRP A 391 -20.01 -28.10 -10.77
CA TRP A 391 -19.04 -27.68 -9.77
C TRP A 391 -18.09 -26.65 -10.37
N LEU A 392 -18.11 -25.44 -9.83
CA LEU A 392 -17.07 -24.45 -10.06
C LEU A 392 -16.01 -24.62 -8.99
N HIS A 393 -14.79 -24.94 -9.39
CA HIS A 393 -13.65 -25.12 -8.49
C HIS A 393 -12.72 -23.92 -8.61
N VAL A 394 -12.45 -23.27 -7.49
CA VAL A 394 -11.44 -22.22 -7.39
C VAL A 394 -10.25 -22.78 -6.63
N HIS A 395 -9.16 -23.01 -7.35
CA HIS A 395 -7.91 -23.57 -6.86
C HIS A 395 -6.96 -22.43 -6.53
N ILE A 396 -6.57 -22.31 -5.26
CA ILE A 396 -5.66 -21.28 -4.79
C ILE A 396 -4.34 -21.91 -4.38
N ALA A 397 -3.22 -21.33 -4.78
CA ALA A 397 -1.88 -21.66 -4.30
C ALA A 397 -1.86 -21.87 -2.77
N ASP A 398 -1.17 -22.89 -2.28
CA ASP A 398 -1.16 -23.26 -0.86
C ASP A 398 0.23 -23.06 -0.21
N PRO A 399 0.67 -21.80 0.01
CA PRO A 399 1.93 -21.51 0.71
C PRO A 399 1.92 -21.99 2.18
N ALA A 400 0.73 -22.11 2.78
CA ALA A 400 0.56 -22.62 4.15
C ALA A 400 0.93 -24.11 4.27
N SER A 401 0.99 -24.85 3.17
CA SER A 401 1.50 -26.23 3.15
C SER A 401 3.02 -26.35 3.33
N LEU A 402 3.75 -25.25 3.14
CA LEU A 402 5.21 -25.20 3.21
C LEU A 402 5.71 -24.32 4.35
N ILE A 403 5.14 -23.12 4.50
CA ILE A 403 5.63 -22.09 5.41
C ILE A 403 4.78 -22.13 6.70
N PRO A 404 5.33 -22.53 7.87
CA PRO A 404 4.59 -22.47 9.13
C PRO A 404 4.41 -21.02 9.61
N PRO A 405 3.37 -20.71 10.40
CA PRO A 405 3.14 -19.36 10.92
C PRO A 405 4.26 -18.86 11.86
N THR A 406 5.05 -19.78 12.41
CA THR A 406 6.19 -19.48 13.28
C THR A 406 7.45 -19.07 12.50
N HIS A 407 7.48 -19.31 11.18
CA HIS A 407 8.64 -19.05 10.33
C HIS A 407 9.01 -17.56 10.29
N VAL A 408 10.29 -17.24 10.14
CA VAL A 408 10.80 -15.86 10.01
C VAL A 408 10.10 -15.12 8.87
N PHE A 409 9.97 -15.74 7.68
CA PHE A 409 9.25 -15.15 6.55
C PHE A 409 7.74 -15.02 6.78
N ALA A 410 7.11 -15.91 7.56
CA ALA A 410 5.70 -15.75 7.92
C ALA A 410 5.49 -14.52 8.80
N LYS A 411 6.34 -14.33 9.81
CA LYS A 411 6.31 -13.14 10.67
C LYS A 411 6.56 -11.86 9.87
N GLN A 412 7.53 -11.89 8.95
CA GLN A 412 7.82 -10.75 8.07
C GLN A 412 6.64 -10.46 7.13
N ALA A 413 6.01 -11.48 6.54
CA ALA A 413 4.83 -11.32 5.68
C ALA A 413 3.66 -10.68 6.46
N LEU A 414 3.36 -11.16 7.67
CA LEU A 414 2.31 -10.59 8.52
C LEU A 414 2.59 -9.13 8.92
N GLN A 415 3.86 -8.76 9.11
CA GLN A 415 4.26 -7.39 9.39
C GLN A 415 4.20 -6.48 8.16
N ARG A 416 4.57 -7.02 6.99
CA ARG A 416 4.59 -6.29 5.70
C ARG A 416 3.18 -6.09 5.14
N GLY A 417 2.29 -7.06 5.35
CA GLY A 417 0.90 -7.03 4.92
C GLY A 417 0.66 -7.55 3.50
N GLN A 418 1.35 -7.03 2.48
CA GLN A 418 1.15 -7.47 1.07
C GLN A 418 2.39 -7.24 0.18
N THR A 419 2.35 -7.77 -1.06
CA THR A 419 3.26 -7.42 -2.16
C THR A 419 3.00 -6.00 -2.64
N TYR A 420 4.06 -5.29 -3.06
CA TYR A 420 3.98 -3.98 -3.69
C TYR A 420 4.32 -4.08 -5.18
N TYR A 421 3.41 -3.62 -6.04
CA TYR A 421 3.58 -3.65 -7.50
C TYR A 421 3.81 -2.24 -8.03
N TYR A 422 5.03 -1.94 -8.47
CA TYR A 422 5.41 -0.67 -9.11
C TYR A 422 5.70 -0.91 -10.60
N GLY A 423 5.65 0.16 -11.40
CA GLY A 423 5.75 0.08 -12.85
C GLY A 423 7.06 -0.55 -13.37
N THR A 424 8.17 -0.36 -12.66
CA THR A 424 9.48 -0.92 -13.03
C THR A 424 9.92 -2.09 -12.14
N ARG A 425 9.30 -2.30 -10.97
CA ARG A 425 9.74 -3.29 -9.99
C ARG A 425 8.58 -3.83 -9.13
N THR A 426 8.72 -5.08 -8.71
CA THR A 426 7.81 -5.71 -7.74
C THR A 426 8.59 -6.01 -6.46
N PHE A 427 7.98 -5.73 -5.31
CA PHE A 427 8.53 -6.08 -4.00
C PHE A 427 7.63 -7.13 -3.35
N PRO A 428 7.92 -8.43 -3.55
CA PRO A 428 7.05 -9.52 -3.15
C PRO A 428 6.93 -9.63 -1.63
N MET A 429 5.79 -10.13 -1.17
CA MET A 429 5.54 -10.35 0.26
C MET A 429 6.37 -11.51 0.80
N LEU A 430 6.50 -12.56 0.01
CA LEU A 430 7.31 -13.73 0.28
C LEU A 430 8.61 -13.67 -0.55
N PRO A 431 9.70 -14.28 -0.08
CA PRO A 431 10.93 -14.37 -0.86
C PRO A 431 10.70 -14.98 -2.24
N ALA A 432 11.37 -14.44 -3.27
CA ALA A 432 11.33 -14.95 -4.63
C ALA A 432 11.86 -16.39 -4.75
N ALA A 433 12.55 -16.91 -3.73
CA ALA A 433 12.93 -18.32 -3.69
C ALA A 433 11.72 -19.27 -3.58
N PHE A 434 10.57 -18.79 -3.08
CA PHE A 434 9.34 -19.58 -2.98
C PHE A 434 8.42 -19.45 -4.21
N THR A 435 8.46 -18.30 -4.89
CA THR A 435 7.63 -17.97 -6.06
C THR A 435 8.49 -17.99 -7.33
N GLY A 436 8.17 -18.84 -8.31
CA GLY A 436 8.98 -19.01 -9.53
C GLY A 436 10.09 -20.06 -9.44
N SER A 437 10.22 -20.75 -8.29
CA SER A 437 11.15 -21.87 -8.12
C SER A 437 10.57 -23.17 -8.68
N LYS A 438 11.32 -23.90 -9.51
CA LYS A 438 10.95 -25.25 -9.99
C LYS A 438 11.01 -26.33 -8.91
N GLU A 439 11.55 -26.01 -7.74
CA GLU A 439 11.69 -26.93 -6.62
C GLU A 439 10.51 -26.84 -5.64
N PHE A 440 10.10 -25.62 -5.26
CA PHE A 440 8.96 -25.39 -4.36
C PHE A 440 7.65 -25.16 -5.10
N GLY A 441 7.71 -24.38 -6.19
CA GLY A 441 6.61 -24.05 -7.09
C GLY A 441 5.30 -23.67 -6.40
N LEU A 442 5.32 -22.61 -5.57
CA LEU A 442 4.10 -22.16 -4.91
C LEU A 442 3.16 -21.39 -5.84
N SER A 443 3.69 -20.71 -6.86
CA SER A 443 2.87 -19.99 -7.84
C SER A 443 2.30 -20.98 -8.86
N LEU A 444 1.03 -20.79 -9.22
CA LEU A 444 0.37 -21.65 -10.19
C LEU A 444 1.06 -21.56 -11.54
N GLY A 445 1.58 -22.68 -12.02
CA GLY A 445 2.32 -22.76 -13.28
C GLY A 445 3.82 -22.99 -13.13
N ASP A 446 4.39 -22.75 -11.95
CA ASP A 446 5.85 -22.91 -11.70
C ASP A 446 6.36 -24.32 -12.01
N LEU A 447 5.51 -25.33 -11.82
CA LEU A 447 5.85 -26.74 -11.99
C LEU A 447 5.44 -27.33 -13.34
N LEU A 448 4.89 -26.53 -14.27
CA LEU A 448 4.41 -27.00 -15.58
C LEU A 448 5.47 -27.81 -16.34
N GLU A 449 6.69 -27.29 -16.44
CA GLU A 449 7.78 -27.96 -17.16
C GLU A 449 8.23 -29.27 -16.50
N SER A 450 8.01 -29.41 -15.19
CA SER A 450 8.39 -30.60 -14.44
C SER A 450 7.33 -31.71 -14.47
N GLY A 451 6.10 -31.40 -14.91
CA GLY A 451 4.95 -32.31 -14.90
C GLY A 451 4.44 -32.69 -13.50
N LYS A 452 4.96 -32.07 -12.43
CA LYS A 452 4.53 -32.34 -11.04
C LYS A 452 3.19 -31.68 -10.72
N SER A 453 2.35 -32.38 -9.95
CA SER A 453 1.12 -31.81 -9.42
C SER A 453 1.41 -30.66 -8.45
N GLN A 454 0.59 -29.62 -8.50
CA GLN A 454 0.68 -28.42 -7.68
C GLN A 454 -0.29 -28.49 -6.51
N ARG A 455 0.16 -28.07 -5.34
CA ARG A 455 -0.61 -28.07 -4.09
C ARG A 455 -1.50 -26.84 -4.03
N VAL A 456 -2.79 -27.05 -3.82
CA VAL A 456 -3.78 -25.97 -3.76
C VAL A 456 -4.73 -26.14 -2.58
N LEU A 457 -5.30 -25.04 -2.09
CA LEU A 457 -6.57 -25.08 -1.37
C LEU A 457 -7.68 -24.80 -2.39
N THR A 458 -8.65 -25.72 -2.48
CA THR A 458 -9.74 -25.61 -3.45
C THR A 458 -11.07 -25.34 -2.77
N PHE A 459 -11.74 -24.29 -3.25
CA PHE A 459 -13.10 -23.90 -2.88
C PHE A 459 -14.03 -24.34 -4.01
N SER A 460 -14.70 -25.48 -3.82
CA SER A 460 -15.65 -26.04 -4.79
C SER A 460 -17.05 -25.56 -4.46
N CYS A 461 -17.78 -25.07 -5.45
CA CYS A 461 -19.16 -24.60 -5.30
C CYS A 461 -20.04 -25.28 -6.34
N LYS A 462 -21.06 -26.00 -5.89
CA LYS A 462 -22.09 -26.55 -6.78
C LYS A 462 -23.09 -25.46 -7.08
N VAL A 463 -23.14 -25.03 -8.33
CA VAL A 463 -23.91 -23.87 -8.77
C VAL A 463 -24.74 -24.23 -9.99
N ASN A 464 -25.94 -23.66 -10.08
CA ASN A 464 -26.74 -23.71 -11.29
C ASN A 464 -26.51 -22.46 -12.17
N LEU A 465 -27.01 -22.46 -13.40
CA LEU A 465 -26.92 -21.31 -14.31
C LEU A 465 -27.70 -20.06 -13.83
N LYS A 466 -28.51 -20.16 -12.78
CA LYS A 466 -29.17 -19.01 -12.13
C LYS A 466 -28.31 -18.36 -11.05
N GLY A 467 -27.13 -18.92 -10.75
CA GLY A 467 -26.24 -18.44 -9.70
C GLY A 467 -26.68 -18.85 -8.29
N ASP A 468 -27.54 -19.86 -8.15
CA ASP A 468 -27.86 -20.43 -6.86
C ASP A 468 -26.73 -21.35 -6.40
N LEU A 469 -26.21 -21.11 -5.20
CA LEU A 469 -25.24 -21.98 -4.55
C LEU A 469 -26.00 -23.13 -3.87
N LEU A 470 -25.86 -24.34 -4.41
CA LEU A 470 -26.58 -25.54 -3.98
C LEU A 470 -25.81 -26.34 -2.93
N ASP A 471 -24.48 -26.37 -3.05
CA ASP A 471 -23.58 -27.08 -2.15
C ASP A 471 -22.16 -26.47 -2.25
N TYR A 472 -21.30 -26.74 -1.28
CA TYR A 472 -19.91 -26.30 -1.34
C TYR A 472 -18.96 -27.27 -0.61
N LYS A 473 -17.69 -27.27 -1.01
CA LYS A 473 -16.62 -28.05 -0.37
C LYS A 473 -15.33 -27.25 -0.31
N VAL A 474 -14.66 -27.27 0.84
CA VAL A 474 -13.31 -26.74 1.00
C VAL A 474 -12.35 -27.90 1.23
N ARG A 475 -11.31 -28.02 0.40
CA ARG A 475 -10.40 -29.19 0.41
C ARG A 475 -8.96 -28.75 0.13
N GLY A 476 -8.00 -29.48 0.71
CA GLY A 476 -6.65 -29.54 0.13
C GLY A 476 -6.72 -30.30 -1.19
N GLY A 477 -6.09 -29.79 -2.23
CA GLY A 477 -6.14 -30.33 -3.59
C GLY A 477 -4.77 -30.48 -4.24
N LEU A 478 -4.75 -31.30 -5.29
CA LEU A 478 -3.65 -31.44 -6.25
C LEU A 478 -4.18 -31.19 -7.66
N VAL A 479 -3.49 -30.35 -8.42
CA VAL A 479 -3.85 -30.02 -9.82
C VAL A 479 -2.63 -30.20 -10.73
N LYS A 480 -2.85 -30.63 -11.99
CA LYS A 480 -1.77 -30.85 -12.97
C LYS A 480 -1.99 -30.17 -14.33
N ASN A 481 -3.23 -30.14 -14.83
CA ASN A 481 -3.54 -29.64 -16.18
C ASN A 481 -3.83 -28.13 -16.15
N ILE A 482 -2.77 -27.33 -15.93
CA ILE A 482 -2.86 -25.87 -15.83
C ILE A 482 -2.71 -25.22 -17.21
N ASN A 483 -3.69 -24.39 -17.57
CA ASN A 483 -3.76 -23.61 -18.79
C ASN A 483 -3.55 -22.13 -18.46
N LEU A 484 -2.39 -21.57 -18.83
CA LEU A 484 -2.07 -20.16 -18.62
C LEU A 484 -2.68 -19.31 -19.75
N LEU A 485 -3.64 -18.45 -19.41
CA LEU A 485 -4.39 -17.60 -20.32
C LEU A 485 -4.25 -16.12 -19.94
N THR A 486 -4.68 -15.25 -20.85
CA THR A 486 -4.74 -13.79 -20.61
C THR A 486 -6.17 -13.32 -20.67
N TYR A 487 -6.51 -12.23 -19.96
CA TYR A 487 -7.83 -11.60 -20.10
C TYR A 487 -8.18 -11.30 -21.56
N HIS A 488 -7.20 -10.85 -22.34
CA HIS A 488 -7.34 -10.59 -23.76
C HIS A 488 -7.73 -11.84 -24.56
N SER A 489 -7.02 -12.96 -24.38
CA SER A 489 -7.30 -14.19 -25.14
C SER A 489 -8.66 -14.79 -24.82
N VAL A 490 -9.08 -14.74 -23.55
CA VAL A 490 -10.40 -15.19 -23.11
C VAL A 490 -11.51 -14.29 -23.66
N ASN A 491 -11.35 -12.96 -23.57
CA ASN A 491 -12.32 -12.00 -24.12
C ASN A 491 -12.54 -12.22 -25.63
N LYS A 492 -11.45 -12.39 -26.38
CA LYS A 492 -11.51 -12.69 -27.82
C LYS A 492 -12.28 -13.98 -28.11
N ALA A 493 -12.05 -15.03 -27.33
CA ALA A 493 -12.71 -16.32 -27.51
C ALA A 493 -14.20 -16.30 -27.15
N LEU A 494 -14.58 -15.53 -26.13
CA LEU A 494 -15.97 -15.36 -25.70
C LEU A 494 -16.74 -14.31 -26.54
N GLY A 495 -16.08 -13.63 -27.48
CA GLY A 495 -16.72 -12.63 -28.33
C GLY A 495 -16.98 -11.30 -27.64
N TYR A 496 -16.32 -11.02 -26.51
CA TYR A 496 -16.34 -9.70 -25.89
C TYR A 496 -15.59 -8.70 -26.77
N PRO A 497 -15.98 -7.41 -26.73
CA PRO A 497 -15.20 -6.35 -27.36
C PRO A 497 -13.75 -6.45 -26.85
N ILE A 498 -12.81 -6.60 -27.78
CA ILE A 498 -11.38 -6.61 -27.46
C ILE A 498 -11.07 -5.24 -26.84
N GLU A 499 -10.62 -5.27 -25.57
CA GLU A 499 -10.47 -4.14 -24.65
C GLU A 499 -10.43 -2.76 -25.33
N ALA A 500 -11.44 -1.92 -25.09
CA ALA A 500 -11.43 -0.52 -25.53
C ALA A 500 -10.53 0.33 -24.60
N ARG A 501 -9.27 -0.09 -24.42
CA ARG A 501 -8.24 0.82 -23.92
C ARG A 501 -8.14 1.94 -24.94
N VAL A 502 -8.28 3.17 -24.46
CA VAL A 502 -8.07 4.35 -25.31
C VAL A 502 -6.59 4.68 -25.28
N TYR A 503 -6.01 4.93 -26.44
CA TYR A 503 -4.63 5.35 -26.58
C TYR A 503 -4.63 6.84 -26.97
N PRO A 504 -4.83 7.76 -26.01
CA PRO A 504 -5.00 9.18 -26.32
C PRO A 504 -3.76 9.77 -27.03
N PHE A 505 -2.61 9.14 -26.87
CA PHE A 505 -1.35 9.52 -27.52
C PHE A 505 -1.01 8.66 -28.74
N GLY A 506 -1.82 7.65 -29.10
CA GLY A 506 -1.73 6.90 -30.36
C GLY A 506 -0.89 5.61 -30.36
N ASP A 507 -0.16 5.28 -29.29
CA ASP A 507 0.71 4.10 -29.25
C ASP A 507 -0.03 2.84 -28.75
N THR A 508 -0.26 1.85 -29.62
CA THR A 508 -0.80 0.54 -29.22
C THR A 508 0.35 -0.44 -28.94
N PRO A 509 0.48 -1.00 -27.73
CA PRO A 509 1.47 -2.03 -27.46
C PRO A 509 1.14 -3.32 -28.24
N PRO A 510 2.16 -4.14 -28.58
CA PRO A 510 1.94 -5.41 -29.24
C PRO A 510 1.11 -6.35 -28.35
N SER A 511 0.05 -6.90 -28.91
CA SER A 511 -0.79 -7.90 -28.24
C SER A 511 0.00 -9.21 -28.08
N SER A 512 0.34 -9.60 -26.84
CA SER A 512 0.91 -10.92 -26.58
C SER A 512 -0.19 -11.98 -26.67
N THR A 513 -0.04 -12.97 -27.55
CA THR A 513 -0.90 -14.15 -27.56
C THR A 513 -0.32 -15.23 -26.66
N ARG A 514 -1.04 -15.65 -25.61
CA ARG A 514 -0.78 -16.94 -24.96
C ARG A 514 -1.88 -17.94 -25.33
N HIS A 515 -1.39 -19.12 -25.70
CA HIS A 515 -2.02 -20.39 -26.11
C HIS A 515 -3.29 -20.31 -27.00
N PRO A 516 -3.34 -21.07 -28.12
CA PRO A 516 -4.59 -21.27 -28.84
C PRO A 516 -5.58 -22.01 -27.94
N LEU A 517 -6.77 -21.45 -27.77
CA LEU A 517 -7.87 -22.09 -27.04
C LEU A 517 -8.50 -23.17 -27.93
N THR A 518 -8.73 -24.35 -27.36
CA THR A 518 -9.49 -25.43 -28.00
C THR A 518 -10.99 -25.17 -27.85
N ASP A 519 -11.83 -25.86 -28.63
CA ASP A 519 -13.29 -25.74 -28.50
C ASP A 519 -13.78 -26.12 -27.09
N GLU A 520 -13.17 -27.13 -26.47
CA GLU A 520 -13.45 -27.52 -25.08
C GLU A 520 -13.14 -26.39 -24.09
N HIS A 521 -12.00 -25.71 -24.24
CA HIS A 521 -11.66 -24.56 -23.40
C HIS A 521 -12.69 -23.44 -23.54
N ILE A 522 -13.13 -23.18 -24.77
CA ILE A 522 -14.11 -22.12 -25.04
C ILE A 522 -15.45 -22.47 -24.40
N ASP A 523 -15.89 -23.72 -24.47
CA ASP A 523 -17.15 -24.16 -23.88
C ASP A 523 -17.13 -24.10 -22.35
N ASP A 524 -16.01 -24.47 -21.72
CA ASP A 524 -15.82 -24.30 -20.28
C ASP A 524 -15.92 -22.83 -19.87
N LEU A 525 -15.19 -21.96 -20.58
CA LEU A 525 -15.17 -20.52 -20.33
C LEU A 525 -16.57 -19.89 -20.52
N ARG A 526 -17.36 -20.35 -21.49
CA ARG A 526 -18.74 -19.89 -21.69
C ARG A 526 -19.65 -20.22 -20.51
N ILE A 527 -19.53 -21.44 -19.96
CA ILE A 527 -20.33 -21.85 -18.78
C ILE A 527 -19.95 -21.00 -17.57
N MET A 528 -18.64 -20.81 -17.34
CA MET A 528 -18.15 -19.97 -16.26
C MET A 528 -18.60 -18.51 -16.39
N ASP A 529 -18.61 -17.96 -17.62
CA ASP A 529 -19.08 -16.61 -17.91
C ASP A 529 -20.59 -16.45 -17.64
N GLN A 530 -21.40 -17.44 -18.01
CA GLN A 530 -22.84 -17.46 -17.69
C GLN A 530 -23.09 -17.46 -16.17
N ILE A 531 -22.35 -18.29 -15.43
CA ILE A 531 -22.44 -18.34 -13.96
C ILE A 531 -22.04 -16.98 -13.36
N ALA A 532 -20.95 -16.37 -13.83
CA ALA A 532 -20.52 -15.05 -13.39
C ALA A 532 -21.59 -13.98 -13.67
N GLY A 533 -22.19 -13.99 -14.86
CA GLY A 533 -23.30 -13.12 -15.23
C GLY A 533 -24.51 -13.27 -14.31
N ALA A 534 -24.80 -14.49 -13.84
CA ALA A 534 -25.89 -14.71 -12.88
C ALA A 534 -25.61 -14.09 -11.50
N PHE A 535 -24.36 -14.15 -11.01
CA PHE A 535 -23.97 -13.47 -9.76
C PHE A 535 -24.03 -11.94 -9.89
N VAL A 536 -23.60 -11.40 -11.03
CA VAL A 536 -23.76 -9.97 -11.36
C VAL A 536 -25.24 -9.60 -11.33
N ALA A 537 -26.09 -10.34 -12.05
CA ALA A 537 -27.53 -10.08 -12.13
C ALA A 537 -28.22 -10.13 -10.75
N ARG A 538 -27.74 -10.98 -9.84
CA ARG A 538 -28.21 -11.00 -8.45
C ARG A 538 -27.87 -9.71 -7.71
N ARG A 539 -26.60 -9.28 -7.75
CA ARG A 539 -26.19 -7.99 -7.15
C ARG A 539 -26.96 -6.80 -7.72
N PHE A 540 -27.30 -6.85 -9.00
CA PHE A 540 -28.16 -5.84 -9.62
C PHE A 540 -29.51 -5.71 -8.94
N ARG A 541 -30.17 -6.84 -8.69
CA ARG A 541 -31.46 -6.92 -7.98
C ARG A 541 -31.34 -6.48 -6.53
N ASP A 542 -30.20 -6.74 -5.90
CA ASP A 542 -29.90 -6.35 -4.53
C ASP A 542 -29.48 -4.86 -4.41
N ASN A 543 -29.69 -4.05 -5.46
CA ASN A 543 -29.34 -2.62 -5.52
C ASN A 543 -27.87 -2.32 -5.20
N VAL A 544 -26.97 -3.27 -5.48
CA VAL A 544 -25.53 -3.05 -5.33
C VAL A 544 -25.00 -2.31 -6.56
N TYR A 545 -24.10 -1.37 -6.31
CA TYR A 545 -23.29 -0.72 -7.33
C TYR A 545 -21.84 -0.60 -6.85
N LEU A 546 -20.93 -0.56 -7.81
CA LEU A 546 -19.51 -0.30 -7.57
C LEU A 546 -19.11 0.98 -8.27
N THR A 547 -18.15 1.72 -7.72
CA THR A 547 -17.62 2.92 -8.39
C THR A 547 -16.25 2.64 -9.01
N SER A 548 -16.07 3.12 -10.24
CA SER A 548 -14.82 3.05 -10.98
C SER A 548 -14.44 4.45 -11.49
N SER A 549 -13.17 4.66 -11.80
CA SER A 549 -12.70 5.89 -12.46
C SER A 549 -11.80 5.47 -13.60
N SER A 550 -11.73 6.26 -14.67
CA SER A 550 -10.80 5.94 -15.74
C SER A 550 -9.38 6.12 -15.22
N LYS A 551 -8.50 5.20 -15.62
CA LYS A 551 -7.13 5.14 -15.09
C LYS A 551 -6.15 5.04 -16.24
N ALA A 552 -5.15 5.91 -16.22
CA ALA A 552 -3.99 5.75 -17.08
C ALA A 552 -3.11 4.63 -16.55
N GLU A 553 -2.69 3.77 -17.46
CA GLU A 553 -1.69 2.72 -17.25
C GLU A 553 -0.48 3.03 -18.12
N ILE A 554 0.70 3.03 -17.48
CA ILE A 554 1.98 3.33 -18.10
C ILE A 554 2.81 2.05 -18.08
N GLN A 555 3.09 1.51 -19.26
CA GLN A 555 3.99 0.38 -19.41
C GLN A 555 5.36 0.90 -19.82
N PHE A 556 6.40 0.52 -19.07
CA PHE A 556 7.78 0.84 -19.41
C PHE A 556 8.40 -0.29 -20.22
N ASP A 557 9.26 0.07 -21.17
CA ASP A 557 10.21 -0.85 -21.77
C ASP A 557 11.15 -1.40 -20.69
N ASP A 558 11.64 -2.63 -20.89
CA ASP A 558 12.56 -3.25 -19.96
C ASP A 558 13.93 -2.53 -19.97
N VAL A 559 14.24 -1.89 -18.84
CA VAL A 559 15.50 -1.20 -18.58
C VAL A 559 16.34 -1.89 -17.51
N SER A 560 16.03 -3.14 -17.18
CA SER A 560 16.72 -3.90 -16.12
C SER A 560 18.21 -4.13 -16.39
N SER A 561 18.63 -4.07 -17.65
CA SER A 561 20.05 -4.17 -18.06
C SER A 561 20.87 -2.92 -17.72
N ILE A 562 20.22 -1.81 -17.36
CA ILE A 562 20.87 -0.53 -17.04
C ILE A 562 20.60 -0.20 -15.57
N PRO A 563 21.65 0.04 -14.76
CA PRO A 563 21.45 0.36 -13.36
C PRO A 563 20.66 1.67 -13.21
N SER A 564 19.59 1.64 -12.43
CA SER A 564 18.81 2.86 -12.14
C SER A 564 19.52 3.81 -11.16
N LEU A 565 20.48 3.27 -10.39
CA LEU A 565 21.40 3.99 -9.52
C LEU A 565 22.82 3.42 -9.70
N THR A 566 23.83 4.28 -9.78
CA THR A 566 25.24 3.85 -9.83
C THR A 566 26.13 4.83 -9.07
N MET A 567 27.22 4.31 -8.50
CA MET A 567 28.28 5.14 -7.93
C MET A 567 29.44 5.33 -8.92
N ASP A 568 29.39 4.66 -10.07
CA ASP A 568 30.42 4.77 -11.09
C ASP A 568 30.34 6.15 -11.77
N PRO A 569 31.48 6.83 -11.96
CA PRO A 569 31.52 8.11 -12.68
C PRO A 569 31.00 7.98 -14.11
N GLY A 570 29.94 8.72 -14.46
CA GLY A 570 29.34 8.66 -15.79
C GLY A 570 28.14 9.56 -15.97
N HIS A 571 27.42 9.36 -17.07
CA HIS A 571 26.22 10.08 -17.42
C HIS A 571 25.19 9.16 -18.07
N PHE A 572 23.92 9.34 -17.71
CA PHE A 572 22.81 8.68 -18.40
C PHE A 572 22.42 9.46 -19.65
N ARG A 573 22.00 8.73 -20.69
CA ARG A 573 21.41 9.25 -21.93
C ARG A 573 20.12 8.53 -22.24
N GLY A 574 19.29 9.18 -23.05
CA GLY A 574 18.01 8.63 -23.50
C GLY A 574 17.00 8.52 -22.38
N PHE A 575 15.87 7.89 -22.68
CA PHE A 575 14.83 7.57 -21.71
C PHE A 575 14.18 6.23 -22.07
N ALA A 576 13.67 5.51 -21.08
CA ALA A 576 12.94 4.26 -21.30
C ALA A 576 11.72 4.50 -22.21
N GLY A 577 11.51 3.66 -23.23
CA GLY A 577 10.26 3.73 -23.98
C GLY A 577 9.06 3.48 -23.07
N MET A 578 7.94 4.11 -23.37
CA MET A 578 6.72 3.99 -22.57
C MET A 578 5.49 3.90 -23.49
N ALA A 579 4.52 3.08 -23.10
CA ALA A 579 3.19 3.07 -23.68
C ALA A 579 2.17 3.65 -22.69
N TYR A 580 1.27 4.49 -23.20
CA TYR A 580 0.20 5.12 -22.43
C TYR A 580 -1.15 4.62 -22.89
N SER A 581 -1.93 4.06 -21.97
CA SER A 581 -3.31 3.64 -22.23
C SER A 581 -4.25 4.10 -21.13
N VAL A 582 -5.52 4.29 -21.47
CA VAL A 582 -6.58 4.64 -20.53
C VAL A 582 -7.58 3.50 -20.47
N GLU A 583 -7.72 2.92 -19.28
CA GLU A 583 -8.82 2.02 -18.97
C GLU A 583 -10.09 2.84 -18.71
N ASN A 584 -11.15 2.57 -19.46
CA ASN A 584 -12.43 3.25 -19.30
C ASN A 584 -13.15 2.75 -18.04
N ALA A 585 -13.55 3.68 -17.16
CA ALA A 585 -14.29 3.37 -15.93
C ALA A 585 -15.49 2.43 -16.16
N ARG A 586 -16.23 2.60 -17.26
CA ARG A 586 -17.46 1.85 -17.55
C ARG A 586 -17.21 0.40 -17.96
N LEU A 587 -15.97 0.06 -18.29
CA LEU A 587 -15.55 -1.27 -18.70
C LEU A 587 -14.79 -2.02 -17.58
N ALA A 588 -14.67 -1.43 -16.39
CA ALA A 588 -14.05 -2.03 -15.23
C ALA A 588 -14.71 -3.39 -14.92
N ASP A 589 -13.92 -4.46 -14.78
CA ASP A 589 -14.39 -5.86 -14.59
C ASP A 589 -15.43 -6.32 -15.64
N THR A 590 -15.17 -6.12 -16.93
CA THR A 590 -15.97 -6.71 -18.01
C THR A 590 -15.34 -8.00 -18.56
N GLY A 591 -16.16 -8.89 -19.13
CA GLY A 591 -15.74 -10.14 -19.75
C GLY A 591 -14.96 -11.05 -18.79
N ALA A 592 -13.80 -11.53 -19.23
CA ALA A 592 -12.91 -12.41 -18.49
C ALA A 592 -12.52 -11.87 -17.09
N ARG A 593 -12.38 -10.53 -16.94
CA ARG A 593 -12.13 -9.93 -15.61
C ARG A 593 -13.33 -10.12 -14.69
N SER A 594 -14.55 -9.97 -15.20
CA SER A 594 -15.77 -10.27 -14.44
C SER A 594 -15.80 -11.74 -14.01
N LEU A 595 -15.54 -12.66 -14.94
CA LEU A 595 -15.54 -14.11 -14.67
C LEU A 595 -14.60 -14.48 -13.52
N VAL A 596 -13.35 -14.00 -13.58
CA VAL A 596 -12.36 -14.23 -12.51
C VAL A 596 -12.81 -13.56 -11.21
N ALA A 597 -13.19 -12.28 -11.25
CA ALA A 597 -13.61 -11.53 -10.06
C ALA A 597 -14.80 -12.19 -9.33
N GLU A 598 -15.79 -12.71 -10.06
CA GLU A 598 -16.94 -13.41 -9.50
C GLU A 598 -16.55 -14.76 -8.87
N SER A 599 -15.67 -15.50 -9.53
CA SER A 599 -15.14 -16.76 -9.01
C SER A 599 -14.38 -16.53 -7.69
N MET A 600 -13.55 -15.48 -7.62
CA MET A 600 -12.83 -15.12 -6.40
C MET A 600 -13.76 -14.69 -5.27
N LYS A 601 -14.80 -13.89 -5.57
CA LYS A 601 -15.82 -13.50 -4.58
C LYS A 601 -16.54 -14.74 -4.03
N LEU A 602 -16.89 -15.68 -4.90
CA LEU A 602 -17.53 -16.93 -4.49
C LEU A 602 -16.62 -17.77 -3.59
N ALA A 603 -15.34 -17.95 -3.95
CA ALA A 603 -14.38 -18.67 -3.11
C ALA A 603 -14.23 -18.06 -1.71
N CYS A 604 -14.15 -16.73 -1.63
CA CYS A 604 -14.06 -15.99 -0.36
C CYS A 604 -15.33 -16.12 0.51
N ARG A 605 -16.51 -16.15 -0.12
CA ARG A 605 -17.79 -16.41 0.57
C ARG A 605 -17.86 -17.85 1.08
N THR A 606 -17.45 -18.81 0.27
CA THR A 606 -17.37 -20.23 0.61
C THR A 606 -16.42 -20.47 1.78
N ALA A 607 -15.26 -19.81 1.81
CA ALA A 607 -14.37 -19.83 2.97
C ALA A 607 -15.05 -19.30 4.23
N SER A 608 -15.78 -18.17 4.14
CA SER A 608 -16.51 -17.61 5.27
C SER A 608 -17.54 -18.60 5.84
N ARG A 609 -18.30 -19.26 4.96
CA ARG A 609 -19.30 -20.29 5.32
C ARG A 609 -18.63 -21.49 6.01
N PHE A 610 -17.53 -21.99 5.44
CA PHE A 610 -16.77 -23.08 6.03
C PHE A 610 -16.34 -22.76 7.48
N PHE A 611 -15.79 -21.56 7.69
CA PHE A 611 -15.40 -21.12 9.03
C PHE A 611 -16.59 -21.02 9.99
N LEU A 612 -17.76 -20.54 9.54
CA LEU A 612 -18.96 -20.47 10.37
C LEU A 612 -19.49 -21.85 10.77
N GLU A 613 -19.62 -22.75 9.80
CA GLU A 613 -20.18 -24.09 10.05
C GLU A 613 -19.30 -24.95 10.96
N HIS A 614 -18.01 -24.65 11.02
CA HIS A 614 -17.04 -25.37 11.85
C HIS A 614 -16.71 -24.66 13.17
N ASP A 615 -17.36 -23.52 13.48
CA ASP A 615 -17.10 -22.69 14.66
C ASP A 615 -15.61 -22.27 14.79
N ILE A 616 -15.05 -21.81 13.65
CA ILE A 616 -13.64 -21.42 13.56
C ILE A 616 -13.57 -19.90 13.37
N PRO A 617 -12.83 -19.18 14.23
CA PRO A 617 -12.69 -17.74 14.10
C PRO A 617 -11.85 -17.40 12.86
N ALA A 618 -12.29 -16.38 12.13
CA ALA A 618 -11.62 -15.88 10.93
C ALA A 618 -11.88 -14.39 10.75
N LEU A 619 -10.90 -13.67 10.19
CA LEU A 619 -11.03 -12.26 9.87
C LEU A 619 -11.88 -12.05 8.61
N ARG A 620 -13.09 -11.52 8.81
CA ARG A 620 -14.02 -11.18 7.74
C ARG A 620 -13.85 -9.72 7.37
N ARG A 621 -13.72 -9.44 6.08
CA ARG A 621 -13.73 -8.07 5.56
C ARG A 621 -15.18 -7.63 5.41
N THR A 622 -15.50 -6.49 5.98
CA THR A 622 -16.86 -5.94 6.03
C THR A 622 -16.89 -4.61 5.30
N LEU A 623 -18.03 -4.28 4.70
CA LEU A 623 -18.24 -3.01 4.02
C LEU A 623 -19.74 -2.69 4.00
N GLN A 624 -20.12 -1.55 4.56
CA GLN A 624 -21.51 -1.09 4.55
C GLN A 624 -21.89 -0.47 3.19
N ALA A 625 -23.18 -0.25 2.96
CA ALA A 625 -23.65 0.50 1.80
C ALA A 625 -23.27 1.98 1.91
N PRO A 626 -22.91 2.66 0.80
CA PRO A 626 -22.65 4.10 0.81
C PRO A 626 -23.85 4.91 1.32
N THR A 627 -23.58 6.08 1.90
CA THR A 627 -24.64 6.96 2.39
C THR A 627 -25.06 7.95 1.31
N HIS A 628 -26.37 8.02 1.06
CA HIS A 628 -27.00 8.89 0.07
C HIS A 628 -27.83 9.98 0.74
N LYS A 629 -28.09 11.08 0.03
CA LYS A 629 -28.95 12.17 0.54
C LYS A 629 -30.43 11.77 0.60
N SER A 630 -30.86 10.92 -0.33
CA SER A 630 -32.24 10.49 -0.50
C SER A 630 -32.32 9.19 -1.30
N ASP A 631 -33.43 8.47 -1.19
CA ASP A 631 -33.72 7.29 -2.03
C ASP A 631 -33.78 7.64 -3.52
N THR A 632 -34.24 8.86 -3.84
CA THR A 632 -34.25 9.34 -5.23
C THR A 632 -32.86 9.50 -5.82
N ASP A 633 -31.87 9.88 -5.00
CA ASP A 633 -30.48 10.00 -5.45
C ASP A 633 -29.81 8.63 -5.57
N LEU A 634 -30.16 7.67 -4.71
CA LEU A 634 -29.77 6.29 -4.90
C LEU A 634 -30.33 5.74 -6.22
N GLN A 635 -31.61 5.97 -6.52
CA GLN A 635 -32.20 5.49 -7.78
C GLN A 635 -31.46 6.04 -9.01
N LYS A 636 -31.12 7.33 -9.02
CA LYS A 636 -30.30 7.93 -10.11
C LYS A 636 -28.98 7.19 -10.29
N ILE A 637 -28.30 6.82 -9.20
CA ILE A 637 -27.05 6.03 -9.28
C ILE A 637 -27.30 4.65 -9.86
N LEU A 638 -28.36 3.97 -9.41
CA LEU A 638 -28.70 2.63 -9.88
C LEU A 638 -29.05 2.60 -11.37
N ASP A 639 -29.66 3.67 -11.88
CA ASP A 639 -29.98 3.85 -13.30
C ASP A 639 -28.74 4.11 -14.17
N MET A 640 -27.64 4.59 -13.57
CA MET A 640 -26.35 4.82 -14.25
C MET A 640 -25.46 3.56 -14.34
N ARG A 641 -25.89 2.42 -13.79
CA ARG A 641 -25.06 1.19 -13.78
C ARG A 641 -24.79 0.69 -15.19
N SER A 642 -23.51 0.45 -15.51
CA SER A 642 -23.09 -0.39 -16.64
C SER A 642 -23.60 -1.82 -16.46
N PRO A 643 -23.72 -2.66 -17.52
CA PRO A 643 -24.26 -4.03 -17.43
C PRO A 643 -23.60 -4.96 -16.41
N ASN A 644 -22.40 -4.64 -15.92
CA ASN A 644 -21.68 -5.37 -14.88
C ASN A 644 -21.75 -4.74 -13.48
N GLY A 645 -22.55 -3.70 -13.30
CA GLY A 645 -22.90 -3.11 -12.00
C GLY A 645 -21.98 -1.97 -11.55
N TYR A 646 -21.18 -1.42 -12.46
CA TYR A 646 -20.29 -0.30 -12.17
C TYR A 646 -20.92 1.05 -12.53
N VAL A 647 -20.56 2.10 -11.79
CA VAL A 647 -20.93 3.48 -12.03
C VAL A 647 -19.67 4.32 -12.05
N GLU A 648 -19.58 5.22 -13.02
CA GLU A 648 -18.48 6.17 -13.09
C GLU A 648 -18.48 7.07 -11.85
N ARG A 649 -17.35 7.11 -11.13
CA ARG A 649 -17.23 7.80 -9.83
C ARG A 649 -17.55 9.29 -9.93
N THR A 650 -17.14 9.93 -11.03
CA THR A 650 -17.45 11.34 -11.34
C THR A 650 -18.96 11.56 -11.44
N SER A 651 -19.68 10.65 -12.11
CA SER A 651 -21.14 10.71 -12.29
C SER A 651 -21.90 10.43 -10.99
N ALA A 652 -21.40 9.53 -10.14
CA ALA A 652 -22.00 9.24 -8.83
C ALA A 652 -21.74 10.34 -7.79
N LEU A 653 -20.68 11.15 -7.98
CA LEU A 653 -20.15 12.09 -6.98
C LEU A 653 -21.19 13.05 -6.38
N PRO A 654 -22.12 13.65 -7.15
CA PRO A 654 -23.09 14.62 -6.63
C PRO A 654 -24.12 14.01 -5.65
N TYR A 655 -24.31 12.69 -5.71
CA TYR A 655 -25.37 11.93 -5.07
C TYR A 655 -24.90 11.15 -3.83
N VAL A 656 -23.57 11.03 -3.62
CA VAL A 656 -22.96 10.30 -2.50
C VAL A 656 -22.52 11.26 -1.39
N VAL A 657 -23.10 11.13 -0.20
CA VAL A 657 -22.74 11.92 0.99
C VAL A 657 -21.42 11.44 1.58
N ALA A 658 -21.35 10.14 1.86
CA ALA A 658 -20.19 9.49 2.45
C ALA A 658 -19.94 8.13 1.79
N GLU A 659 -18.68 7.89 1.45
CA GLU A 659 -18.22 6.58 0.98
C GLU A 659 -18.07 5.61 2.15
N SER A 660 -18.40 4.34 1.93
CA SER A 660 -18.21 3.31 2.93
C SER A 660 -16.74 2.98 3.13
N LYS A 661 -16.36 2.73 4.38
CA LYS A 661 -15.02 2.26 4.74
C LYS A 661 -15.05 0.75 4.97
N SER A 662 -14.12 0.03 4.35
CA SER A 662 -13.94 -1.38 4.65
C SER A 662 -13.21 -1.54 5.99
N SER A 663 -13.63 -2.52 6.78
CA SER A 663 -12.99 -2.89 8.04
C SER A 663 -12.89 -4.42 8.15
N TYR A 664 -12.27 -4.91 9.23
CA TYR A 664 -12.27 -6.33 9.58
C TYR A 664 -13.15 -6.58 10.80
N SER A 665 -13.77 -7.74 10.85
CA SER A 665 -14.56 -8.22 11.99
C SER A 665 -14.43 -9.73 12.12
N LEU A 666 -14.57 -10.24 13.35
CA LEU A 666 -14.75 -11.68 13.58
C LEU A 666 -16.21 -12.09 13.33
N GLU A 667 -17.14 -11.17 13.58
CA GLU A 667 -18.56 -11.37 13.33
C GLU A 667 -18.83 -11.51 11.82
N PRO A 668 -19.82 -12.33 11.41
CA PRO A 668 -20.18 -12.54 10.01
C PRO A 668 -20.96 -11.37 9.40
N ARG A 669 -20.41 -10.16 9.51
CA ARG A 669 -21.03 -8.96 8.95
C ARG A 669 -20.96 -8.94 7.43
N GLY A 670 -22.00 -8.38 6.82
CA GLY A 670 -22.11 -8.26 5.37
C GLY A 670 -21.01 -7.42 4.72
N HIS A 671 -20.85 -7.61 3.41
CA HIS A 671 -19.98 -6.80 2.56
C HIS A 671 -20.73 -6.37 1.29
N HIS A 672 -21.21 -5.13 1.29
CA HIS A 672 -22.15 -4.59 0.31
C HIS A 672 -21.68 -4.80 -1.15
N GLN A 673 -20.45 -4.42 -1.48
CA GLN A 673 -19.94 -4.49 -2.86
C GLN A 673 -19.77 -5.93 -3.39
N THR A 674 -19.60 -6.93 -2.53
CA THR A 674 -19.44 -8.33 -2.96
C THR A 674 -20.77 -9.07 -2.93
N GLY A 675 -21.85 -8.43 -2.44
CA GLY A 675 -23.14 -9.05 -2.23
C GLY A 675 -23.13 -10.11 -1.12
N SER A 676 -22.15 -10.08 -0.21
CA SER A 676 -22.16 -10.97 0.95
C SER A 676 -23.14 -10.44 2.00
N ALA A 677 -24.06 -11.30 2.44
CA ALA A 677 -25.11 -10.97 3.40
C ALA A 677 -24.59 -10.94 4.84
N ASP A 678 -25.31 -10.23 5.70
CA ASP A 678 -25.14 -10.32 7.14
C ASP A 678 -25.49 -11.74 7.62
N GLY A 679 -24.69 -12.29 8.54
CA GLY A 679 -24.74 -13.69 8.94
C GLY A 679 -23.91 -14.65 8.07
N GLU A 680 -23.51 -14.26 6.85
CA GLU A 680 -22.62 -15.04 5.98
C GLU A 680 -21.16 -14.55 6.06
N GLY A 681 -20.95 -13.24 5.90
CA GLY A 681 -19.63 -12.62 5.91
C GLY A 681 -18.74 -12.92 4.70
N TYR A 682 -17.52 -12.40 4.69
CA TYR A 682 -16.60 -12.47 3.55
C TYR A 682 -15.14 -12.57 4.01
N VAL A 683 -14.47 -13.70 3.76
CA VAL A 683 -13.05 -13.92 4.15
C VAL A 683 -12.17 -13.96 2.91
N ARG A 684 -11.14 -13.11 2.84
CA ARG A 684 -10.20 -13.15 1.70
C ARG A 684 -9.28 -14.37 1.83
N VAL A 685 -9.24 -15.21 0.79
CA VAL A 685 -8.43 -16.43 0.73
C VAL A 685 -7.81 -16.68 -0.64
N THR A 686 -7.96 -15.76 -1.58
CA THR A 686 -7.65 -15.98 -3.00
C THR A 686 -6.30 -15.42 -3.44
N SER A 687 -5.54 -14.83 -2.53
CA SER A 687 -4.22 -14.28 -2.89
C SER A 687 -3.16 -14.43 -1.78
N PRO A 688 -2.92 -15.66 -1.27
CA PRO A 688 -2.03 -15.90 -0.13
C PRO A 688 -0.54 -15.66 -0.42
N LEU A 689 -0.10 -15.64 -1.69
CA LEU A 689 1.30 -15.33 -2.03
C LEU A 689 1.61 -13.84 -1.89
N ARG A 690 0.59 -13.00 -2.06
CA ARG A 690 0.73 -11.53 -2.07
C ARG A 690 -0.07 -10.79 -1.00
N ARG A 691 -0.93 -11.45 -0.22
CA ARG A 691 -1.68 -10.86 0.90
C ARG A 691 -1.56 -11.69 2.17
N ALA A 692 -1.04 -11.08 3.24
CA ALA A 692 -0.81 -11.75 4.51
C ALA A 692 -2.12 -12.16 5.21
N ALA A 693 -3.19 -11.39 5.02
CA ALA A 693 -4.51 -11.75 5.53
C ALA A 693 -5.03 -13.08 4.94
N ASP A 694 -4.75 -13.30 3.65
CA ASP A 694 -5.13 -14.53 2.95
C ASP A 694 -4.27 -15.70 3.41
N LEU A 695 -2.95 -15.49 3.55
CA LEU A 695 -2.03 -16.48 4.12
C LEU A 695 -2.40 -16.86 5.56
N GLN A 696 -2.80 -15.89 6.38
CA GLN A 696 -3.29 -16.11 7.74
C GLN A 696 -4.56 -16.98 7.73
N ALA A 697 -5.53 -16.67 6.87
CA ALA A 697 -6.73 -17.48 6.71
C ALA A 697 -6.39 -18.90 6.21
N HIS A 698 -5.41 -19.05 5.33
CA HIS A 698 -4.92 -20.36 4.85
C HIS A 698 -4.37 -21.22 5.98
N TRP A 699 -3.56 -20.69 6.89
CA TRP A 699 -3.09 -21.46 8.05
C TRP A 699 -4.24 -21.93 8.94
N GLN A 700 -5.26 -21.08 9.15
CA GLN A 700 -6.47 -21.49 9.85
C GLN A 700 -7.21 -22.62 9.12
N LEU A 701 -7.36 -22.54 7.80
CA LEU A 701 -7.99 -23.58 6.97
C LEU A 701 -7.21 -24.89 7.01
N VAL A 702 -5.89 -24.85 6.82
CA VAL A 702 -5.02 -26.03 6.88
C VAL A 702 -5.15 -26.70 8.24
N ASN A 703 -5.14 -25.94 9.33
CA ASN A 703 -5.34 -26.48 10.68
C ASN A 703 -6.73 -27.12 10.86
N ALA A 704 -7.78 -26.50 10.33
CA ALA A 704 -9.14 -27.02 10.36
C ALA A 704 -9.29 -28.34 9.60
N LEU A 705 -8.77 -28.38 8.36
CA LEU A 705 -8.86 -29.54 7.46
C LEU A 705 -8.13 -30.77 8.01
N ARG A 706 -7.11 -30.58 8.85
CA ARG A 706 -6.44 -31.68 9.58
C ARG A 706 -7.30 -32.32 10.67
N GLY A 707 -8.49 -31.79 10.95
CA GLY A 707 -9.40 -32.28 11.98
C GLY A 707 -9.14 -31.68 13.37
N THR A 708 -8.31 -30.64 13.47
CA THR A 708 -7.99 -29.98 14.74
C THR A 708 -9.11 -29.03 15.15
N ARG A 709 -9.75 -29.28 16.31
CA ARG A 709 -10.83 -28.41 16.82
C ARG A 709 -10.33 -27.11 17.46
N LYS A 710 -9.08 -27.08 17.94
CA LYS A 710 -8.50 -25.87 18.50
C LYS A 710 -8.06 -24.97 17.35
N PRO A 711 -8.51 -23.71 17.29
CA PRO A 711 -8.03 -22.77 16.28
C PRO A 711 -6.52 -22.52 16.49
N LEU A 712 -5.82 -22.31 15.39
CA LEU A 712 -4.39 -22.01 15.39
C LEU A 712 -4.13 -20.59 15.90
N PHE A 713 -5.02 -19.66 15.57
CA PHE A 713 -5.04 -18.28 16.05
C PHE A 713 -6.31 -18.04 16.86
N SER A 714 -6.16 -17.49 18.06
CA SER A 714 -7.30 -17.10 18.90
C SER A 714 -8.02 -15.87 18.35
N PRO A 715 -9.28 -15.62 18.75
CA PRO A 715 -9.99 -14.37 18.45
C PRO A 715 -9.16 -13.11 18.78
N GLU A 716 -8.46 -13.13 19.92
CA GLU A 716 -7.62 -12.01 20.37
C GLU A 716 -6.42 -11.80 19.44
N GLU A 717 -5.73 -12.89 19.04
CA GLU A 717 -4.62 -12.83 18.09
C GLU A 717 -5.07 -12.32 16.72
N LEU A 718 -6.22 -12.79 16.21
CA LEU A 718 -6.79 -12.31 14.96
C LEU A 718 -7.11 -10.81 15.01
N MET A 719 -7.71 -10.36 16.10
CA MET A 719 -8.04 -8.95 16.29
C MET A 719 -6.80 -8.04 16.32
N GLN A 720 -5.63 -8.54 16.73
CA GLN A 720 -4.38 -7.79 16.67
C GLN A 720 -3.91 -7.53 15.22
N TYR A 721 -4.22 -8.42 14.27
CA TYR A 721 -3.83 -8.25 12.87
C TYR A 721 -4.71 -7.28 12.07
N THR A 722 -5.95 -7.03 12.52
CA THR A 722 -6.92 -6.18 11.79
C THR A 722 -6.34 -4.82 11.40
N GLU A 723 -5.70 -4.14 12.35
CA GLU A 723 -5.14 -2.80 12.15
C GLU A 723 -3.87 -2.81 11.33
N VAL A 724 -3.05 -3.86 11.46
CA VAL A 724 -1.84 -4.04 10.65
C VAL A 724 -2.23 -4.21 9.19
N PHE A 725 -3.19 -5.10 8.91
CA PHE A 725 -3.69 -5.34 7.55
C PHE A 725 -4.37 -4.10 6.97
N TRP A 726 -5.18 -3.40 7.76
CA TRP A 726 -5.83 -2.17 7.30
C TRP A 726 -4.82 -1.05 6.97
N THR A 727 -3.82 -0.87 7.82
CA THR A 727 -2.77 0.15 7.62
C THR A 727 -1.90 -0.20 6.41
N ALA A 728 -1.51 -1.47 6.26
CA ALA A 728 -0.78 -1.94 5.09
C ALA A 728 -1.60 -1.75 3.80
N ASP A 729 -2.87 -2.16 3.77
CA ASP A 729 -3.78 -1.93 2.61
C ASP A 729 -3.80 -0.45 2.20
N ARG A 730 -3.85 0.48 3.17
CA ARG A 730 -3.91 1.92 2.92
C ARG A 730 -2.58 2.49 2.45
N TYR A 731 -1.49 2.11 3.10
CA TYR A 731 -0.13 2.49 2.71
C TYR A 731 0.16 2.04 1.28
N ASN A 732 -0.16 0.79 0.95
CA ASN A 732 0.07 0.21 -0.38
C ASN A 732 -0.71 0.96 -1.45
N LYS A 733 -2.02 1.20 -1.24
CA LYS A 733 -2.84 1.97 -2.19
C LYS A 733 -2.29 3.37 -2.44
N ARG A 734 -1.79 4.03 -1.39
CA ARG A 734 -1.19 5.36 -1.49
C ARG A 734 0.09 5.32 -2.31
N MET A 735 0.94 4.33 -2.05
CA MET A 735 2.22 4.20 -2.75
C MET A 735 2.06 3.77 -4.20
N GLU A 736 1.17 2.81 -4.48
CA GLU A 736 0.80 2.44 -5.86
C GLU A 736 0.24 3.65 -6.62
N GLY A 737 -0.58 4.48 -5.96
CA GLY A 737 -1.07 5.74 -6.53
C GLY A 737 0.06 6.73 -6.85
N ARG A 738 1.06 6.88 -5.95
CA ARG A 738 2.25 7.71 -6.20
C ARG A 738 3.07 7.16 -7.36
N ASN A 739 3.33 5.86 -7.38
CA ASN A 739 4.11 5.22 -8.44
C ASN A 739 3.43 5.36 -9.82
N ARG A 740 2.12 5.16 -9.88
CA ARG A 740 1.34 5.40 -11.09
C ARG A 740 1.42 6.85 -11.55
N ALA A 741 1.27 7.80 -10.63
CA ALA A 741 1.43 9.21 -10.92
C ALA A 741 2.85 9.55 -11.41
N LEU A 742 3.89 8.88 -10.91
CA LEU A 742 5.27 9.04 -11.40
C LEU A 742 5.38 8.67 -12.87
N GLY A 743 4.86 7.49 -13.26
CA GLY A 743 4.84 7.07 -14.65
C GLY A 743 4.06 8.04 -15.55
N GLN A 744 2.94 8.55 -15.06
CA GLN A 744 2.14 9.55 -15.79
C GLN A 744 2.92 10.86 -15.99
N VAL A 745 3.61 11.34 -14.95
CA VAL A 745 4.48 12.52 -15.03
C VAL A 745 5.62 12.30 -16.01
N TYR A 746 6.32 11.17 -15.95
CA TYR A 746 7.39 10.84 -16.90
C TYR A 746 6.89 10.81 -18.34
N TYR A 747 5.74 10.20 -18.60
CA TYR A 747 5.16 10.18 -19.94
C TYR A 747 4.83 11.60 -20.43
N LEU A 748 4.18 12.42 -19.61
CA LEU A 748 3.88 13.81 -19.96
C LEU A 748 5.14 14.65 -20.22
N GLN A 749 6.20 14.46 -19.42
CA GLN A 749 7.50 15.11 -19.66
C GLN A 749 8.09 14.72 -21.02
N GLN A 750 8.12 13.42 -21.33
CA GLN A 750 8.63 12.94 -22.61
C GLN A 750 7.78 13.42 -23.79
N TRP A 751 6.46 13.41 -23.66
CA TRP A 751 5.54 13.95 -24.68
C TRP A 751 5.83 15.42 -24.99
N LEU A 752 5.99 16.26 -23.96
CA LEU A 752 6.27 17.68 -24.14
C LEU A 752 7.67 17.91 -24.72
N ALA A 753 8.67 17.16 -24.24
CA ALA A 753 10.08 17.33 -24.60
C ALA A 753 10.44 16.78 -25.98
N ASN A 754 9.79 15.71 -26.44
CA ASN A 754 10.14 15.01 -27.69
C ASN A 754 9.18 15.38 -28.84
N PRO A 755 9.60 16.23 -29.80
CA PRO A 755 8.76 16.59 -30.94
C PRO A 755 8.38 15.40 -31.82
N ALA A 756 9.21 14.35 -31.88
CA ALA A 756 8.93 13.17 -32.70
C ALA A 756 7.74 12.36 -32.17
N LEU A 757 7.52 12.33 -30.84
CA LEU A 757 6.32 11.71 -30.26
C LEU A 757 5.03 12.44 -30.65
N ARG A 758 5.12 13.73 -30.98
CA ARG A 758 3.99 14.61 -31.31
C ARG A 758 3.77 14.80 -32.80
N ALA A 759 4.75 14.41 -33.63
CA ALA A 759 4.67 14.58 -35.07
C ALA A 759 3.44 13.84 -35.62
N ASP A 760 2.62 14.54 -36.41
CA ASP A 760 1.42 14.02 -37.07
C ASP A 760 0.30 13.48 -36.15
N ARG A 761 0.31 13.82 -34.86
CA ARG A 761 -0.71 13.42 -33.89
C ARG A 761 -1.49 14.62 -33.32
N PRO A 762 -2.82 14.51 -33.10
CA PRO A 762 -3.54 15.49 -32.30
C PRO A 762 -2.94 15.58 -30.90
N ASP A 763 -2.81 16.77 -30.35
CA ASP A 763 -2.31 16.95 -28.99
C ASP A 763 -3.43 16.71 -27.97
N PRO A 764 -3.43 15.59 -27.23
CA PRO A 764 -4.51 15.26 -26.30
C PRO A 764 -4.49 16.15 -25.05
N LEU A 765 -3.48 17.01 -24.88
CA LEU A 765 -3.41 18.00 -23.81
C LEU A 765 -4.16 19.29 -24.14
N GLN A 766 -4.71 19.42 -25.35
CA GLN A 766 -5.53 20.56 -25.75
C GLN A 766 -7.00 20.36 -25.34
N ASN A 767 -7.64 21.44 -24.89
CA ASN A 767 -9.06 21.46 -24.51
C ASN A 767 -9.43 20.42 -23.43
N LEU A 768 -8.56 20.26 -22.42
CA LEU A 768 -8.84 19.34 -21.32
C LEU A 768 -10.02 19.83 -20.48
N GLU A 769 -10.84 18.87 -20.06
CA GLU A 769 -11.89 19.07 -19.06
C GLU A 769 -11.58 18.22 -17.83
N GLY A 770 -11.79 18.79 -16.65
CA GLY A 770 -11.62 18.10 -15.38
C GLY A 770 -12.90 18.13 -14.57
N VAL A 771 -13.31 16.99 -14.03
CA VAL A 771 -14.40 16.91 -13.05
C VAL A 771 -13.84 17.15 -11.66
N VAL A 772 -14.37 18.14 -10.94
CA VAL A 772 -13.93 18.49 -9.58
C VAL A 772 -14.31 17.39 -8.60
N MET A 773 -13.31 16.77 -7.97
CA MET A 773 -13.48 15.59 -7.12
C MET A 773 -13.62 15.89 -5.63
N ASP A 774 -13.15 17.06 -5.19
CA ASP A 774 -13.14 17.45 -3.78
C ASP A 774 -13.53 18.92 -3.61
N VAL A 775 -13.90 19.30 -2.38
CA VAL A 775 -14.21 20.70 -2.05
C VAL A 775 -12.91 21.51 -2.08
N PRO A 776 -12.86 22.65 -2.80
CA PRO A 776 -11.68 23.50 -2.80
C PRO A 776 -11.27 23.96 -1.39
N PHE A 777 -9.98 23.95 -1.11
CA PHE A 777 -9.42 24.40 0.16
C PHE A 777 -8.31 25.43 -0.06
N SER A 778 -8.16 26.35 0.89
CA SER A 778 -7.17 27.43 0.79
C SER A 778 -5.76 26.91 1.06
N HIS A 779 -4.83 27.25 0.16
CA HIS A 779 -3.41 27.02 0.34
C HIS A 779 -2.86 28.00 1.37
N VAL A 780 -2.18 27.48 2.40
CA VAL A 780 -1.78 28.27 3.57
C VAL A 780 -0.90 29.47 3.20
N SER A 781 0.06 29.27 2.27
CA SER A 781 1.06 30.29 1.91
C SER A 781 0.60 31.25 0.81
N THR A 782 -0.10 30.76 -0.22
CA THR A 782 -0.48 31.58 -1.39
C THR A 782 -1.84 32.23 -1.21
N LYS A 783 -2.64 31.77 -0.23
CA LYS A 783 -4.05 32.15 -0.01
C LYS A 783 -4.97 31.87 -1.19
N ARG A 784 -4.47 31.19 -2.24
CA ARG A 784 -5.27 30.69 -3.36
C ARG A 784 -5.96 29.38 -2.99
N TYR A 785 -7.04 29.06 -3.68
CA TYR A 785 -7.73 27.80 -3.49
C TYR A 785 -7.19 26.72 -4.43
N LEU A 786 -7.18 25.48 -3.94
CA LEU A 786 -6.86 24.30 -4.73
C LEU A 786 -7.85 23.18 -4.49
N THR A 787 -8.00 22.32 -5.49
CA THR A 787 -8.79 21.09 -5.42
C THR A 787 -8.14 19.99 -6.27
N VAL A 788 -8.75 18.81 -6.32
CA VAL A 788 -8.36 17.70 -7.18
C VAL A 788 -9.40 17.54 -8.27
N VAL A 789 -8.95 17.36 -9.51
CA VAL A 789 -9.80 17.06 -10.66
C VAL A 789 -9.49 15.68 -11.23
N GLN A 790 -10.50 15.02 -11.78
CA GLN A 790 -10.38 13.81 -12.59
C GLN A 790 -10.50 14.17 -14.07
N ILE A 791 -9.52 13.76 -14.87
CA ILE A 791 -9.47 14.00 -16.31
C ILE A 791 -9.75 12.67 -16.98
N GLU A 792 -11.02 12.40 -17.29
CA GLU A 792 -11.46 11.09 -17.79
C GLU A 792 -10.81 10.74 -19.14
N SER A 793 -10.61 11.71 -20.04
CA SER A 793 -9.98 11.51 -21.35
C SER A 793 -8.54 11.01 -21.28
N LEU A 794 -7.85 11.30 -20.17
CA LEU A 794 -6.49 10.84 -19.90
C LEU A 794 -6.46 9.79 -18.78
N GLY A 795 -7.56 9.51 -18.07
CA GLY A 795 -7.53 8.65 -16.88
C GLY A 795 -6.60 9.15 -15.77
N LEU A 796 -6.42 10.47 -15.66
CA LEU A 796 -5.51 11.11 -14.71
C LEU A 796 -6.25 11.81 -13.57
N ARG A 797 -5.62 11.87 -12.40
CA ARG A 797 -5.96 12.81 -11.33
C ARG A 797 -4.92 13.91 -11.26
N ALA A 798 -5.37 15.16 -11.17
CA ALA A 798 -4.49 16.32 -11.14
C ALA A 798 -4.92 17.32 -10.07
N PHE A 799 -3.97 18.13 -9.59
CA PHE A 799 -4.25 19.26 -8.71
C PHE A 799 -4.65 20.46 -9.56
N LEU A 800 -5.86 20.96 -9.34
CA LEU A 800 -6.31 22.23 -9.90
C LEU A 800 -6.01 23.33 -8.88
N GLY A 801 -5.14 24.27 -9.23
CA GLY A 801 -4.68 25.33 -8.35
C GLY A 801 -4.98 26.75 -8.84
N ASP A 802 -4.46 27.72 -8.09
CA ASP A 802 -4.47 29.16 -8.37
C ASP A 802 -5.85 29.82 -8.48
N MET A 803 -6.88 29.18 -7.92
CA MET A 803 -8.26 29.70 -7.90
C MET A 803 -8.40 30.84 -6.87
N GLU A 804 -9.29 31.80 -7.17
CA GLU A 804 -9.56 32.98 -6.33
C GLU A 804 -10.68 32.71 -5.34
N SER A 805 -11.68 31.92 -5.75
CA SER A 805 -12.82 31.54 -4.95
C SER A 805 -13.00 30.04 -4.91
N VAL A 806 -13.68 29.55 -3.86
CA VAL A 806 -14.20 28.19 -3.80
C VAL A 806 -15.23 27.94 -4.90
N ASP A 807 -15.90 29.00 -5.36
CA ASP A 807 -16.95 28.93 -6.38
C ASP A 807 -16.40 28.76 -7.82
N ASP A 808 -15.09 28.95 -8.03
CA ASP A 808 -14.47 28.83 -9.35
C ASP A 808 -14.48 27.37 -9.88
N ALA A 809 -14.52 26.40 -8.96
CA ALA A 809 -14.53 24.98 -9.28
C ALA A 809 -15.35 24.21 -8.22
N PRO A 810 -16.68 24.28 -8.26
CA PRO A 810 -17.52 23.62 -7.27
C PRO A 810 -17.47 22.10 -7.42
N LEU A 811 -17.64 21.38 -6.31
CA LEU A 811 -17.61 19.92 -6.28
C LEU A 811 -18.56 19.29 -7.31
N GLY A 812 -18.03 18.39 -8.14
CA GLY A 812 -18.76 17.67 -9.18
C GLY A 812 -18.94 18.43 -10.49
N ALA A 813 -18.53 19.70 -10.58
CA ALA A 813 -18.57 20.43 -11.83
C ALA A 813 -17.47 19.97 -12.80
N THR A 814 -17.78 20.01 -14.08
CA THR A 814 -16.78 19.88 -15.15
C THR A 814 -16.27 21.28 -15.49
N VAL A 815 -14.95 21.47 -15.44
CA VAL A 815 -14.30 22.77 -15.71
C VAL A 815 -13.23 22.64 -16.79
N PRO A 816 -13.08 23.64 -17.68
CA PRO A 816 -12.02 23.65 -18.67
C PRO A 816 -10.68 23.94 -17.99
N ILE A 817 -9.68 23.11 -18.27
CA ILE A 817 -8.37 23.16 -17.63
C ILE A 817 -7.24 23.11 -18.66
N LYS A 818 -6.05 23.50 -18.22
CA LYS A 818 -4.81 23.36 -18.98
C LYS A 818 -3.68 22.86 -18.08
N LEU A 819 -2.80 22.03 -18.65
CA LEU A 819 -1.58 21.59 -17.98
C LEU A 819 -0.71 22.81 -17.70
N SER A 820 -0.34 23.01 -16.44
CA SER A 820 0.50 24.12 -16.00
C SER A 820 1.95 23.68 -15.90
N HIS A 821 2.19 22.64 -15.11
CA HIS A 821 3.47 21.97 -14.99
C HIS A 821 3.27 20.59 -14.36
N VAL A 822 4.34 19.80 -14.37
CA VAL A 822 4.42 18.54 -13.65
C VAL A 822 5.60 18.58 -12.70
N THR A 823 5.45 17.94 -11.55
CA THR A 823 6.50 17.84 -10.54
C THR A 823 6.87 16.37 -10.39
N THR A 824 8.15 16.09 -10.58
CA THR A 824 8.75 14.79 -10.28
C THR A 824 9.08 14.67 -8.80
N GLY A 825 9.49 13.49 -8.33
CA GLY A 825 9.88 13.27 -6.94
C GLY A 825 9.17 12.09 -6.29
N CYS A 826 9.35 11.94 -4.98
CA CYS A 826 8.63 10.95 -4.16
C CYS A 826 7.12 11.22 -4.05
N ARG A 827 6.71 12.46 -4.37
CA ARG A 827 5.30 12.88 -4.44
C ARG A 827 5.05 13.50 -5.81
N PRO A 828 4.96 12.69 -6.87
CA PRO A 828 4.75 13.19 -8.22
C PRO A 828 3.37 13.86 -8.30
N MET A 829 3.32 15.03 -8.94
CA MET A 829 2.11 15.83 -9.07
C MET A 829 1.94 16.34 -10.49
N ILE A 830 0.68 16.37 -10.93
CA ILE A 830 0.26 16.98 -12.18
C ILE A 830 -0.54 18.22 -11.81
N HIS A 831 -0.04 19.39 -12.20
CA HIS A 831 -0.65 20.67 -11.86
C HIS A 831 -1.42 21.24 -13.06
N MET A 832 -2.65 21.64 -12.80
CA MET A 832 -3.58 22.21 -13.75
C MET A 832 -4.02 23.60 -13.28
N SER A 833 -4.36 24.45 -14.23
CA SER A 833 -5.03 25.72 -13.99
C SER A 833 -6.31 25.78 -14.80
N LEU A 834 -7.26 26.61 -14.36
CA LEU A 834 -8.41 26.98 -15.17
C LEU A 834 -7.94 27.63 -16.47
N ARG A 835 -8.64 27.34 -17.56
CA ARG A 835 -8.25 27.83 -18.88
C ARG A 835 -8.42 29.33 -19.02
#